data_AF-A0A094EJA2-F1
#
_entry.id   AF-A0A094EJA2-F1
#
_cell.length_a   1.000
_cell.length_b   1.000
_cell.length_c   1.000
_cell.angle_alpha   90.00
_cell.angle_beta   90.00
_cell.angle_gamma   90.00
#
_symmetry.space_group_name_H-M   'P 1'
#
loop_
_entity.id
_entity.type
_entity.pdbx_description
1 polymer ?
#
loop_
_entity_poly.entity_id
_entity_poly.type
_entity_poly.pdbx_seq_one_letter_code
_entity_poly.pdbx_strand_id
1 'polypeptide(L)'
;MPSLELIDHSPHGHAAVAPLENASNLIMIDNYDSFTWNIYQYLVLEGATVTVYRNDKITVEELAAKKPTQLVISPGPGHPSSDSGVSRDAIKHFAGKIPVLGVCMGQQCIFSVFGGEVSYAGEILHGKTSPLRHDSKGMYAGLPQDLPVTRYHSLAGTHPTLPEALEVTSWIAGPDNNDGKGVIMGVRHKEYVVEGVQFHPESILTEEGRVMLKNFLKMRGGTWAENERLQKEAASKATPPGVASSQKENILDKIFAHRKAAVTSQKQIPSQRPSDLQASYDMNLSPPNISFVDRLRLSPYPLSLMAEVKRASPSKGIISISTCAPAQAMEYALAGASVISVLTEPEWFKGSIDDLRYVRQALEGMPNRPAILRKEFIFEEYQILEARLAGADTVLLIVKMLDEATLQRLYSYSLTLGMEPLVEVNTADEMKVAVDLGAKVIGVNNRNLASFEVDLETTSRLMSQVPETTIVCALSGISGPQDVASYQKNGVGAVLVGEALMRASDKPKFIAELLGGSLDAPTNASEQPLLVKICGTRSAKAAATAVAAGADFVGMILVPGRKRTVTEEEGLAISEVVHKATPRTVKTNSQIKATAGSDFFAAAASTLTSARPLLVGVFQNQSLEEVLRLQKLFSLDVVQLHGDEPLEWSKLIPVPVVKSFRPEQVNIGSRGYHAVPLLDSATGGSGEKLDMSKVRETLEKDQGLRVMLAGGLNADNVVGAVREVGELSSRIIGVDVSSGVEEGGAQDLDKIISFIKAAKSYDKMAKKSAVPPADKIFAGKVFVLQGDFGRYPRTHLNIARLIARHGGCVDSTVTDRTTLLVTTIDEFHKRPPAVEKAISMGKARCRIVQWEYVEDSIFTKNGKPRVISANFHEIQSVLKRQNRLSEAKAIYKKKFIEGANSMKGLADPVIKIMEFQGDRPRGRSTIITNRD
;
A
#
# COMPACT_ATOMS: atom_id res chain seq x y z
N MET A 1 23.24 22.44 35.16
CA MET A 1 21.97 22.37 35.93
C MET A 1 21.73 20.92 36.32
N PRO A 2 21.24 20.60 37.53
CA PRO A 2 20.85 19.23 37.89
C PRO A 2 19.62 18.79 37.08
N SER A 3 19.58 17.52 36.72
CA SER A 3 18.89 16.91 35.58
C SER A 3 17.39 16.58 35.78
N LEU A 4 16.57 17.45 36.36
CA LEU A 4 15.17 17.09 36.67
C LEU A 4 14.06 17.92 35.99
N GLU A 5 14.39 18.88 35.13
CA GLU A 5 13.37 19.71 34.44
C GLU A 5 13.46 19.73 32.89
N LEU A 6 14.30 18.88 32.27
CA LEU A 6 14.37 18.80 30.81
C LEU A 6 13.19 17.98 30.26
N ILE A 7 12.21 18.67 29.68
CA ILE A 7 11.08 18.05 28.96
C ILE A 7 11.53 17.67 27.55
N ASP A 8 11.45 16.39 27.22
CA ASP A 8 11.65 15.89 25.86
C ASP A 8 10.34 16.01 25.07
N HIS A 9 10.34 16.86 24.04
CA HIS A 9 9.20 17.06 23.13
C HIS A 9 9.25 16.15 21.90
N SER A 10 10.19 15.18 21.84
CA SER A 10 10.23 14.20 20.77
C SER A 10 9.03 13.23 20.85
N PRO A 11 8.58 12.66 19.71
CA PRO A 11 7.38 11.81 19.64
C PRO A 11 7.38 10.60 20.59
N HIS A 12 8.56 10.20 21.08
CA HIS A 12 8.75 9.01 21.90
C HIS A 12 8.81 9.27 23.42
N GLY A 13 8.73 10.54 23.86
CA GLY A 13 8.42 10.93 25.24
C GLY A 13 9.18 10.18 26.33
N HIS A 14 10.52 10.12 26.24
CA HIS A 14 11.33 9.32 27.16
C HIS A 14 11.57 10.04 28.49
N ALA A 15 11.31 9.35 29.60
CA ALA A 15 11.69 9.81 30.94
C ALA A 15 13.22 9.80 31.10
N ALA A 16 13.76 10.79 31.83
CA ALA A 16 15.19 10.85 32.14
C ALA A 16 15.63 9.59 32.91
N VAL A 17 16.72 8.97 32.46
CA VAL A 17 17.38 7.86 33.15
C VAL A 17 18.14 8.40 34.37
N ALA A 18 18.24 7.59 35.43
CA ALA A 18 19.03 7.95 36.60
C ALA A 18 20.50 8.28 36.22
N PRO A 19 21.16 9.22 36.92
CA PRO A 19 22.54 9.60 36.62
C PRO A 19 23.49 8.39 36.60
N LEU A 20 24.29 8.29 35.54
CA LEU A 20 25.28 7.22 35.35
C LEU A 20 26.59 7.60 36.04
N GLU A 21 27.07 6.73 36.92
CA GLU A 21 28.33 6.95 37.66
C GLU A 21 29.53 7.15 36.72
N ASN A 22 29.62 6.42 35.60
CA ASN A 22 30.72 6.64 34.64
C ASN A 22 30.57 7.90 33.81
N ALA A 23 29.38 8.46 33.66
CA ALA A 23 29.15 9.67 32.87
C ALA A 23 28.88 10.88 33.76
N SER A 24 29.50 10.91 34.95
CA SER A 24 29.30 11.96 35.95
C SER A 24 29.98 13.29 35.61
N ASN A 25 30.87 13.32 34.60
CA ASN A 25 31.52 14.53 34.13
C ASN A 25 31.90 14.43 32.64
N LEU A 26 30.89 14.31 31.79
CA LEU A 26 31.07 14.31 30.34
C LEU A 26 31.31 15.74 29.86
N ILE A 27 32.35 15.97 29.07
CA ILE A 27 32.58 17.26 28.42
C ILE A 27 32.23 17.16 26.94
N MET A 28 31.43 18.11 26.46
CA MET A 28 31.11 18.28 25.05
C MET A 28 31.76 19.55 24.50
N ILE A 29 32.49 19.43 23.40
CA ILE A 29 33.03 20.57 22.65
C ILE A 29 32.04 20.93 21.54
N ASP A 30 31.45 22.12 21.64
CA ASP A 30 30.52 22.69 20.67
C ASP A 30 31.27 23.40 19.55
N ASN A 31 31.13 22.88 18.34
CA ASN A 31 31.68 23.45 17.11
C ASN A 31 30.66 24.33 16.34
N TYR A 32 29.72 24.97 17.04
CA TYR A 32 28.76 25.93 16.48
C TYR A 32 27.75 25.33 15.48
N ASP A 33 27.30 24.10 15.72
CA ASP A 33 26.20 23.52 14.96
C ASP A 33 24.82 23.86 15.56
N SER A 34 23.81 23.99 14.70
CA SER A 34 22.44 24.31 15.12
C SER A 34 21.78 23.20 15.95
N PHE A 35 22.29 21.97 15.90
CA PHE A 35 21.72 20.79 16.56
C PHE A 35 22.58 20.26 17.74
N THR A 36 23.66 20.94 18.13
CA THR A 36 24.50 20.54 19.28
C THR A 36 23.69 20.31 20.56
N TRP A 37 22.65 21.11 20.79
CA TRP A 37 21.80 20.99 21.98
C TRP A 37 20.90 19.74 21.98
N ASN A 38 20.63 19.13 20.83
CA ASN A 38 19.91 17.85 20.77
C ASN A 38 20.82 16.70 21.26
N ILE A 39 22.11 16.73 20.91
CA ILE A 39 23.11 15.79 21.46
C ILE A 39 23.21 15.97 22.97
N TYR A 40 23.32 17.21 23.45
CA TYR A 40 23.31 17.52 24.89
C TYR A 40 22.08 16.93 25.58
N GLN A 41 20.89 17.17 25.01
CA GLN A 41 19.63 16.68 25.57
C GLN A 41 19.60 15.15 25.65
N TYR A 42 19.99 14.45 24.59
CA TYR A 42 20.00 12.98 24.59
C TYR A 42 21.00 12.42 25.60
N LEU A 43 22.20 12.99 25.70
CA LEU A 43 23.20 12.57 26.69
C LEU A 43 22.69 12.76 28.13
N VAL A 44 22.08 13.91 28.44
CA VAL A 44 21.51 14.18 29.77
C VAL A 44 20.35 13.24 30.08
N LEU A 45 19.47 13.00 29.11
CA LEU A 45 18.32 12.11 29.30
C LEU A 45 18.70 10.64 29.43
N GLU A 46 19.86 10.22 28.92
CA GLU A 46 20.45 8.89 29.16
C GLU A 46 21.33 8.84 30.42
N GLY A 47 21.30 9.88 31.27
CA GLY A 47 21.90 9.89 32.60
C GLY A 47 23.30 10.51 32.69
N ALA A 48 23.82 11.15 31.63
CA ALA A 48 25.11 11.84 31.71
C ALA A 48 24.98 13.23 32.36
N THR A 49 25.99 13.63 33.12
CA THR A 49 26.19 15.02 33.53
C THR A 49 27.12 15.70 32.53
N VAL A 50 26.56 16.59 31.70
CA VAL A 50 27.26 17.17 30.55
C VAL A 50 27.64 18.64 30.79
N THR A 51 28.90 18.98 30.56
CA THR A 51 29.41 20.37 30.51
C THR A 51 29.82 20.72 29.08
N VAL A 52 29.30 21.82 28.54
CA VAL A 52 29.55 22.24 27.15
C VAL A 52 30.53 23.41 27.10
N TYR A 53 31.56 23.30 26.26
CA TYR A 53 32.47 24.40 25.95
C TYR A 53 32.50 24.63 24.45
N ARG A 54 32.47 25.88 24.02
CA ARG A 54 32.70 26.20 22.59
C ARG A 54 34.15 25.95 22.23
N ASN A 55 34.40 25.52 20.99
CA ASN A 55 35.71 25.07 20.51
C ASN A 55 36.82 26.13 20.56
N ASP A 56 36.48 27.41 20.78
CA ASP A 56 37.38 28.56 20.89
C ASP A 56 37.37 29.21 22.29
N LYS A 57 36.71 28.58 23.29
CA LYS A 57 36.53 29.13 24.65
C LYS A 57 37.16 28.29 25.75
N ILE A 58 37.95 27.28 25.40
CA ILE A 58 38.68 26.45 26.36
C ILE A 58 39.97 25.92 25.72
N THR A 59 41.05 25.81 26.50
CA THR A 59 42.29 25.16 26.05
C THR A 59 42.33 23.68 26.42
N VAL A 60 43.24 22.90 25.82
CA VAL A 60 43.41 21.47 26.16
C VAL A 60 43.85 21.29 27.61
N GLU A 61 44.69 22.18 28.12
CA GLU A 61 45.18 22.16 29.51
C GLU A 61 44.03 22.39 30.49
N GLU A 62 43.15 23.35 30.19
CA GLU A 62 41.95 23.61 30.97
C GLU A 62 40.98 22.41 30.91
N LEU A 63 40.78 21.81 29.74
CA LEU A 63 39.99 20.58 29.58
C LEU A 63 40.56 19.44 30.43
N ALA A 64 41.88 19.22 30.40
CA ALA A 64 42.52 18.18 31.19
C ALA A 64 42.37 18.42 32.70
N ALA A 65 42.47 19.67 33.15
CA ALA A 65 42.27 20.06 34.55
C ALA A 65 40.84 19.79 35.05
N LYS A 66 39.84 19.78 34.16
CA LYS A 66 38.44 19.45 34.49
C LYS A 66 38.20 17.96 34.74
N LYS A 67 39.17 17.09 34.43
CA LYS A 67 39.08 15.62 34.60
C LYS A 67 37.81 15.01 33.97
N PRO A 68 37.60 15.18 32.65
CA PRO A 68 36.45 14.59 31.98
C PRO A 68 36.42 13.08 32.11
N THR A 69 35.23 12.50 32.28
CA THR A 69 35.01 11.05 32.21
C THR A 69 34.86 10.56 30.78
N GLN A 70 34.30 11.40 29.89
CA GLN A 70 34.18 11.19 28.45
C GLN A 70 34.28 12.53 27.73
N LEU A 71 34.66 12.47 26.46
CA LEU A 71 34.71 13.62 25.56
C LEU A 71 33.78 13.40 24.36
N VAL A 72 32.93 14.39 24.06
CA VAL A 72 32.11 14.42 22.84
C VAL A 72 32.48 15.64 22.02
N ILE A 73 32.76 15.44 20.73
CA ILE A 73 32.99 16.52 19.77
C ILE A 73 31.75 16.64 18.89
N SER A 74 31.06 17.78 18.99
CA SER A 74 29.81 18.01 18.27
C SER A 74 30.03 18.18 16.76
N PRO A 75 28.95 18.13 15.96
CA PRO A 75 28.93 18.64 14.60
C PRO A 75 29.33 20.12 14.56
N GLY A 76 29.69 20.60 13.37
CA GLY A 76 29.97 22.00 13.10
C GLY A 76 30.10 22.26 11.61
N PRO A 77 29.94 23.51 11.16
CA PRO A 77 30.18 23.90 9.78
C PRO A 77 31.68 23.97 9.48
N GLY A 78 32.03 23.92 8.19
CA GLY A 78 33.40 24.12 7.72
C GLY A 78 34.22 22.84 7.63
N HIS A 79 35.54 22.98 7.72
CA HIS A 79 36.50 21.91 7.56
C HIS A 79 37.28 21.68 8.86
N PRO A 80 37.56 20.42 9.27
CA PRO A 80 38.24 20.14 10.54
C PRO A 80 39.59 20.85 10.70
N SER A 81 40.32 21.11 9.61
CA SER A 81 41.64 21.78 9.69
C SER A 81 41.57 23.27 9.99
N SER A 82 40.47 23.95 9.67
CA SER A 82 40.32 25.41 9.79
C SER A 82 39.32 25.83 10.87
N ASP A 83 38.26 25.05 11.07
CA ASP A 83 37.06 25.52 11.78
C ASP A 83 36.79 24.77 13.10
N SER A 84 37.57 23.73 13.42
CA SER A 84 37.31 22.86 14.59
C SER A 84 37.89 23.35 15.93
N GLY A 85 38.58 24.49 15.93
CA GLY A 85 39.20 25.06 17.13
C GLY A 85 40.05 24.02 17.89
N VAL A 86 39.82 23.91 19.20
CA VAL A 86 40.54 22.98 20.10
C VAL A 86 40.18 21.49 19.86
N SER A 87 39.16 21.17 19.05
CA SER A 87 38.61 19.80 18.94
C SER A 87 39.65 18.76 18.53
N ARG A 88 40.51 19.05 17.53
CA ARG A 88 41.55 18.13 17.07
C ARG A 88 42.62 17.88 18.13
N ASP A 89 43.04 18.94 18.82
CA ASP A 89 44.03 18.84 19.89
C ASP A 89 43.47 18.12 21.11
N ALA A 90 42.19 18.32 21.43
CA ALA A 90 41.48 17.59 22.47
C ALA A 90 41.38 16.10 22.14
N ILE A 91 40.98 15.72 20.92
CA ILE A 91 40.97 14.30 20.49
C ILE A 91 42.36 13.69 20.64
N LYS A 92 43.40 14.37 20.16
CA LYS A 92 44.79 13.91 20.26
C LYS A 92 45.26 13.75 21.70
N HIS A 93 44.83 14.65 22.59
CA HIS A 93 45.20 14.60 24.00
C HIS A 93 44.50 13.47 24.76
N PHE A 94 43.22 13.23 24.48
CA PHE A 94 42.37 12.30 25.25
C PHE A 94 42.25 10.90 24.67
N ALA A 95 42.64 10.69 23.40
CA ALA A 95 42.76 9.36 22.81
C ALA A 95 43.66 8.47 23.68
N GLY A 96 43.19 7.27 24.02
CA GLY A 96 43.91 6.34 24.88
C GLY A 96 43.78 6.63 26.38
N LYS A 97 43.07 7.68 26.80
CA LYS A 97 42.87 8.05 28.22
C LYS A 97 41.41 7.91 28.68
N ILE A 98 40.47 8.38 27.86
CA ILE A 98 39.03 8.32 28.13
C ILE A 98 38.26 8.03 26.83
N PRO A 99 36.98 7.61 26.91
CA PRO A 99 36.14 7.47 25.72
C PRO A 99 35.94 8.80 25.00
N VAL A 100 36.13 8.80 23.68
CA VAL A 100 35.94 9.96 22.80
C VAL A 100 34.93 9.63 21.70
N LEU A 101 33.89 10.45 21.56
CA LEU A 101 32.91 10.36 20.47
C LEU A 101 32.98 11.61 19.58
N GLY A 102 32.96 11.42 18.26
CA GLY A 102 32.85 12.51 17.29
C GLY A 102 31.60 12.38 16.40
N VAL A 103 30.83 13.46 16.26
CA VAL A 103 29.63 13.49 15.39
C VAL A 103 29.83 14.47 14.24
N CYS A 104 29.57 14.03 13.01
CA CYS A 104 29.76 14.79 11.77
C CYS A 104 31.17 15.41 11.69
N MET A 105 31.33 16.73 11.88
CA MET A 105 32.66 17.36 11.94
C MET A 105 33.55 16.75 13.05
N GLY A 106 32.98 16.27 14.15
CA GLY A 106 33.71 15.52 15.17
C GLY A 106 34.33 14.23 14.63
N GLN A 107 33.61 13.45 13.81
CA GLN A 107 34.19 12.28 13.13
C GLN A 107 35.28 12.72 12.14
N GLN A 108 35.06 13.80 11.42
CA GLN A 108 36.06 14.34 10.47
C GLN A 108 37.34 14.79 11.20
N CYS A 109 37.23 15.34 12.40
CA CYS A 109 38.37 15.64 13.26
C CYS A 109 39.11 14.36 13.67
N ILE A 110 38.41 13.30 14.07
CA ILE A 110 39.01 12.00 14.38
C ILE A 110 39.77 11.48 13.15
N PHE A 111 39.12 11.47 11.99
CA PHE A 111 39.71 11.02 10.72
C PHE A 111 41.00 11.79 10.40
N SER A 112 40.97 13.13 10.53
CA SER A 112 42.12 14.01 10.28
C SER A 112 43.25 13.86 11.30
N VAL A 113 42.95 13.71 12.59
CA VAL A 113 43.95 13.58 13.66
C VAL A 113 44.82 12.34 13.47
N PHE A 114 44.23 11.23 12.99
CA PHE A 114 44.95 9.99 12.71
C PHE A 114 45.56 9.93 11.31
N GLY A 115 45.55 11.03 10.55
CA GLY A 115 46.27 11.15 9.28
C GLY A 115 45.43 10.92 8.02
N GLY A 116 44.11 10.85 8.14
CA GLY A 116 43.21 10.68 7.01
C GLY A 116 42.77 12.01 6.38
N GLU A 117 42.38 11.97 5.12
CA GLU A 117 41.91 13.16 4.39
C GLU A 117 40.38 13.24 4.40
N VAL A 118 39.88 14.44 4.70
CA VAL A 118 38.46 14.78 4.61
C VAL A 118 38.27 15.58 3.33
N SER A 119 37.48 15.06 2.40
CA SER A 119 37.24 15.68 1.10
C SER A 119 35.76 15.57 0.71
N TYR A 120 35.42 16.06 -0.47
CA TYR A 120 34.06 15.96 -1.01
C TYR A 120 33.55 14.52 -1.00
N ALA A 121 32.36 14.29 -0.43
CA ALA A 121 31.77 12.97 -0.21
C ALA A 121 31.17 12.33 -1.48
N GLY A 122 31.29 12.97 -2.64
CA GLY A 122 30.66 12.54 -3.91
C GLY A 122 29.25 13.09 -4.12
N GLU A 123 28.55 13.42 -3.03
CA GLU A 123 27.17 13.94 -3.03
C GLU A 123 26.97 14.98 -1.91
N ILE A 124 26.03 15.91 -2.13
CA ILE A 124 25.59 16.89 -1.13
C ILE A 124 24.22 16.45 -0.61
N LEU A 125 24.14 16.07 0.66
CA LEU A 125 22.92 15.59 1.29
C LEU A 125 22.66 16.31 2.61
N HIS A 126 21.65 17.16 2.62
CA HIS A 126 21.18 17.90 3.79
C HIS A 126 19.74 17.53 4.12
N GLY A 127 19.52 16.93 5.29
CA GLY A 127 18.19 16.60 5.80
C GLY A 127 17.53 15.39 5.13
N LYS A 128 18.32 14.51 4.52
CA LYS A 128 17.82 13.27 3.91
C LYS A 128 18.30 12.06 4.69
N THR A 129 17.50 11.01 4.70
CA THR A 129 17.84 9.73 5.32
C THR A 129 18.52 8.78 4.34
N SER A 130 19.34 7.87 4.86
CA SER A 130 19.95 6.77 4.09
C SER A 130 20.00 5.51 4.95
N PRO A 131 19.88 4.30 4.37
CA PRO A 131 19.93 3.05 5.11
C PRO A 131 21.38 2.74 5.53
N LEU A 132 21.63 2.71 6.85
CA LEU A 132 22.95 2.50 7.42
C LEU A 132 23.32 1.02 7.50
N ARG A 133 24.49 0.65 6.97
CA ARG A 133 25.15 -0.63 7.27
C ARG A 133 26.20 -0.42 8.35
N HIS A 134 26.30 -1.35 9.30
CA HIS A 134 27.24 -1.22 10.42
C HIS A 134 27.79 -2.56 10.93
N ASP A 135 28.88 -2.50 11.71
CA ASP A 135 29.57 -3.66 12.28
C ASP A 135 28.86 -4.28 13.51
N SER A 136 27.83 -3.61 14.04
CA SER A 136 27.03 -4.01 15.22
C SER A 136 27.82 -4.01 16.53
N LYS A 137 28.95 -3.29 16.57
CA LYS A 137 29.79 -3.10 17.75
C LYS A 137 29.75 -1.65 18.21
N GLY A 138 30.29 -1.37 19.39
CA GLY A 138 30.45 -0.01 19.90
C GLY A 138 29.12 0.75 19.93
N MET A 139 29.05 1.88 19.22
CA MET A 139 27.83 2.68 19.06
C MET A 139 26.63 1.85 18.55
N TYR A 140 26.88 0.86 17.70
CA TYR A 140 25.85 0.07 17.02
C TYR A 140 25.43 -1.21 17.76
N ALA A 141 25.90 -1.41 18.99
CA ALA A 141 25.60 -2.61 19.76
C ALA A 141 24.09 -2.80 19.96
N GLY A 142 23.57 -3.94 19.50
CA GLY A 142 22.16 -4.32 19.62
C GLY A 142 21.21 -3.64 18.62
N LEU A 143 21.73 -2.91 17.64
CA LEU A 143 20.93 -2.21 16.63
C LEU A 143 20.67 -3.08 15.37
N PRO A 144 19.49 -2.95 14.74
CA PRO A 144 19.21 -3.63 13.47
C PRO A 144 19.99 -2.99 12.31
N GLN A 145 20.24 -3.76 11.26
CA GLN A 145 20.84 -3.25 10.02
C GLN A 145 19.84 -2.39 9.23
N ASP A 146 20.36 -1.60 8.28
CA ASP A 146 19.58 -0.75 7.37
C ASP A 146 18.75 0.34 8.07
N LEU A 147 19.16 0.76 9.27
CA LEU A 147 18.53 1.86 10.00
C LEU A 147 18.55 3.15 9.18
N PRO A 148 17.42 3.86 9.03
CA PRO A 148 17.41 5.17 8.40
C PRO A 148 18.16 6.18 9.29
N VAL A 149 19.22 6.79 8.74
CA VAL A 149 20.01 7.83 9.42
C VAL A 149 20.07 9.12 8.62
N THR A 150 19.99 10.26 9.30
CA THR A 150 19.96 11.60 8.68
C THR A 150 21.36 12.12 8.40
N ARG A 151 21.55 12.61 7.17
CA ARG A 151 22.83 13.15 6.68
C ARG A 151 22.72 14.67 6.45
N TYR A 152 23.74 15.40 6.91
CA TYR A 152 23.92 16.85 6.72
C TYR A 152 25.37 17.18 6.33
N HIS A 153 25.89 16.53 5.29
CA HIS A 153 27.29 16.69 4.95
C HIS A 153 27.53 16.69 3.44
N SER A 154 28.50 17.50 3.02
CA SER A 154 29.13 17.49 1.70
C SER A 154 30.56 16.94 1.75
N LEU A 155 31.13 16.83 2.96
CA LEU A 155 32.47 16.31 3.23
C LEU A 155 32.38 14.99 3.99
N ALA A 156 33.33 14.08 3.75
CA ALA A 156 33.50 12.85 4.50
C ALA A 156 34.96 12.37 4.44
N GLY A 157 35.35 11.47 5.35
CA GLY A 157 36.60 10.73 5.22
C GLY A 157 36.56 9.80 4.01
N THR A 158 37.71 9.57 3.37
CA THR A 158 37.79 8.78 2.14
C THR A 158 38.52 7.44 2.33
N HIS A 159 38.06 6.40 1.64
CA HIS A 159 38.69 5.07 1.70
C HIS A 159 40.19 5.06 1.33
N PRO A 160 40.66 5.79 0.28
CA PRO A 160 42.08 5.78 -0.09
C PRO A 160 43.01 6.35 0.99
N THR A 161 42.48 7.20 1.86
CA THR A 161 43.25 7.84 2.94
C THR A 161 42.84 7.34 4.32
N LEU A 162 42.09 6.23 4.41
CA LEU A 162 41.70 5.63 5.67
C LEU A 162 42.96 5.29 6.49
N PRO A 163 43.17 5.92 7.66
CA PRO A 163 44.34 5.65 8.47
C PRO A 163 44.41 4.21 8.94
N GLU A 164 45.63 3.64 9.00
CA GLU A 164 45.83 2.28 9.50
C GLU A 164 45.33 2.09 10.94
N ALA A 165 45.38 3.15 11.76
CA ALA A 165 44.90 3.15 13.13
C ALA A 165 43.36 3.11 13.25
N LEU A 166 42.63 3.40 12.16
CA LEU A 166 41.17 3.42 12.13
C LEU A 166 40.60 2.21 11.36
N GLU A 167 39.40 1.80 11.74
CA GLU A 167 38.55 0.87 11.00
C GLU A 167 37.21 1.54 10.69
N VAL A 168 36.62 1.18 9.54
CA VAL A 168 35.27 1.65 9.16
C VAL A 168 34.24 0.82 9.93
N THR A 169 33.37 1.49 10.67
CA THR A 169 32.33 0.85 11.49
C THR A 169 30.94 0.96 10.91
N SER A 170 30.70 1.91 10.00
CA SER A 170 29.45 2.00 9.24
C SER A 170 29.62 2.70 7.89
N TRP A 171 28.73 2.41 6.93
CA TRP A 171 28.76 2.95 5.57
C TRP A 171 27.37 2.99 4.92
N ILE A 172 27.19 3.86 3.91
CA ILE A 172 26.04 3.80 2.98
C ILE A 172 26.48 3.12 1.68
N ALA A 173 25.78 2.06 1.27
CA ALA A 173 26.08 1.35 0.02
C ALA A 173 25.94 2.28 -1.21
N GLY A 174 26.86 2.16 -2.16
CA GLY A 174 26.81 2.90 -3.43
C GLY A 174 25.83 2.26 -4.43
N PRO A 175 25.45 2.97 -5.52
CA PRO A 175 24.51 2.46 -6.53
C PRO A 175 24.94 1.14 -7.19
N ASP A 176 26.25 0.88 -7.26
CA ASP A 176 26.83 -0.24 -7.98
C ASP A 176 27.60 -1.25 -7.10
N ASN A 177 27.60 -1.13 -5.76
CA ASN A 177 28.48 -1.97 -4.93
C ASN A 177 28.03 -2.21 -3.48
N ASN A 178 28.04 -3.49 -3.06
CA ASN A 178 27.72 -4.01 -1.71
C ASN A 178 28.98 -4.46 -0.93
N ASP A 179 30.18 -4.06 -1.37
CA ASP A 179 31.48 -4.57 -0.89
C ASP A 179 32.07 -3.81 0.32
N GLY A 180 31.29 -2.96 0.98
CA GLY A 180 31.74 -2.17 2.14
C GLY A 180 32.51 -0.89 1.79
N LYS A 181 32.67 -0.57 0.50
CA LYS A 181 33.37 0.64 0.01
C LYS A 181 32.42 1.79 -0.34
N GLY A 182 31.32 1.89 0.39
CA GLY A 182 30.36 2.99 0.30
C GLY A 182 30.84 4.29 0.97
N VAL A 183 29.99 5.29 1.11
CA VAL A 183 30.35 6.51 1.87
C VAL A 183 30.62 6.12 3.32
N ILE A 184 31.79 6.49 3.87
CA ILE A 184 32.16 6.19 5.26
C ILE A 184 31.23 6.96 6.20
N MET A 185 30.44 6.23 6.97
CA MET A 185 29.47 6.80 7.91
C MET A 185 29.89 6.66 9.37
N GLY A 186 30.90 5.84 9.65
CA GLY A 186 31.41 5.62 10.99
C GLY A 186 32.83 5.10 10.94
N VAL A 187 33.65 5.53 11.90
CA VAL A 187 35.01 5.01 12.12
C VAL A 187 35.28 4.78 13.59
N ARG A 188 36.16 3.84 13.90
CA ARG A 188 36.64 3.55 15.25
C ARG A 188 38.15 3.35 15.23
N HIS A 189 38.83 3.80 16.27
CA HIS A 189 40.26 3.50 16.44
C HIS A 189 40.44 2.05 16.88
N LYS A 190 41.44 1.34 16.36
CA LYS A 190 41.63 -0.09 16.63
C LYS A 190 42.04 -0.40 18.08
N GLU A 191 42.77 0.51 18.71
CA GLU A 191 43.26 0.38 20.10
C GLU A 191 42.50 1.23 21.14
N TYR A 192 42.36 2.53 20.88
CA TYR A 192 41.73 3.49 21.79
C TYR A 192 40.21 3.52 21.69
N VAL A 193 39.53 3.82 22.79
CA VAL A 193 38.06 4.03 22.84
C VAL A 193 37.70 5.36 22.18
N VAL A 194 37.89 5.42 20.87
CA VAL A 194 37.62 6.59 20.03
C VAL A 194 36.75 6.10 18.88
N GLU A 195 35.56 6.66 18.78
CA GLU A 195 34.57 6.30 17.76
C GLU A 195 33.91 7.56 17.22
N GLY A 196 33.52 7.56 15.95
CA GLY A 196 32.81 8.68 15.35
C GLY A 196 31.80 8.25 14.30
N VAL A 197 30.80 9.10 14.10
CA VAL A 197 29.71 8.92 13.14
C VAL A 197 29.54 10.18 12.27
N GLN A 198 29.34 10.00 10.97
CA GLN A 198 29.23 11.10 9.99
C GLN A 198 27.80 11.59 9.86
N PHE A 199 26.82 10.72 10.10
CA PHE A 199 25.42 11.07 10.23
C PHE A 199 25.13 11.68 11.62
N HIS A 200 23.91 12.18 11.81
CA HIS A 200 23.49 12.89 13.01
C HIS A 200 22.57 12.02 13.87
N PRO A 201 23.08 11.28 14.89
CA PRO A 201 22.26 10.45 15.77
C PRO A 201 21.21 11.25 16.55
N GLU A 202 21.39 12.56 16.69
CA GLU A 202 20.44 13.48 17.34
C GLU A 202 19.32 13.97 16.43
N SER A 203 19.36 13.64 15.13
CA SER A 203 18.35 14.09 14.18
C SER A 203 17.04 13.32 14.37
N ILE A 204 15.92 14.03 14.30
CA ILE A 204 14.57 13.45 14.49
C ILE A 204 14.23 12.32 13.51
N LEU A 205 14.86 12.30 12.33
CA LEU A 205 14.65 11.25 11.31
C LEU A 205 15.68 10.12 11.40
N THR A 206 16.59 10.14 12.38
CA THR A 206 17.52 9.05 12.65
C THR A 206 16.90 8.08 13.66
N GLU A 207 16.67 6.85 13.22
CA GLU A 207 16.20 5.80 14.12
C GLU A 207 17.31 5.36 15.09
N GLU A 208 16.92 5.05 16.32
CA GLU A 208 17.79 4.49 17.38
C GLU A 208 19.00 5.37 17.77
N GLY A 209 19.04 6.65 17.38
CA GLY A 209 20.17 7.53 17.68
C GLY A 209 20.42 7.75 19.18
N ARG A 210 19.36 7.73 20.00
CA ARG A 210 19.47 7.69 21.48
C ARG A 210 20.16 6.43 21.98
N VAL A 211 19.84 5.26 21.43
CA VAL A 211 20.46 3.99 21.83
C VAL A 211 21.94 3.99 21.45
N MET A 212 22.31 4.60 20.33
CA MET A 212 23.71 4.80 19.98
C MET A 212 24.47 5.62 21.04
N LEU A 213 23.93 6.79 21.43
CA LEU A 213 24.54 7.62 22.48
C LEU A 213 24.57 6.90 23.84
N LYS A 214 23.52 6.15 24.17
CA LYS A 214 23.48 5.28 25.35
C LYS A 214 24.58 4.22 25.35
N ASN A 215 24.87 3.62 24.20
CA ASN A 215 25.96 2.66 24.06
C ASN A 215 27.33 3.31 24.31
N PHE A 216 27.55 4.53 23.81
CA PHE A 216 28.74 5.31 24.14
C PHE A 216 28.87 5.60 25.63
N LEU A 217 27.78 6.02 26.29
CA LEU A 217 27.79 6.32 27.73
C LEU A 217 28.15 5.12 28.61
N LYS A 218 28.04 3.88 28.11
CA LYS A 218 28.48 2.67 28.82
C LYS A 218 29.99 2.41 28.69
N MET A 219 30.68 3.10 27.80
CA MET A 219 32.11 2.91 27.59
C MET A 219 32.93 3.54 28.73
N ARG A 220 34.06 2.91 29.07
CA ARG A 220 34.95 3.30 30.17
C ARG A 220 36.42 3.05 29.78
N GLY A 221 37.34 3.79 30.38
CA GLY A 221 38.77 3.65 30.12
C GLY A 221 39.21 4.23 28.77
N GLY A 222 40.51 4.18 28.52
CA GLY A 222 41.13 4.78 27.33
C GLY A 222 41.33 3.83 26.16
N THR A 223 41.37 2.51 26.41
CA THR A 223 41.58 1.45 25.40
C THR A 223 40.44 0.45 25.38
N TRP A 224 40.19 -0.23 24.25
CA TRP A 224 39.11 -1.23 24.17
C TRP A 224 39.32 -2.39 25.15
N ALA A 225 40.58 -2.81 25.35
CA ALA A 225 40.93 -3.84 26.32
C ALA A 225 40.59 -3.41 27.77
N GLU A 226 40.88 -2.15 28.11
CA GLU A 226 40.52 -1.59 29.40
C GLU A 226 38.99 -1.46 29.55
N ASN A 227 38.29 -1.01 28.50
CA ASN A 227 36.84 -0.93 28.49
C ASN A 227 36.19 -2.28 28.77
N GLU A 228 36.61 -3.34 28.07
CA GLU A 228 36.08 -4.69 28.31
C GLU A 228 36.34 -5.17 29.74
N ARG A 229 37.54 -4.92 30.28
CA ARG A 229 37.88 -5.27 31.66
C ARG A 229 36.98 -4.53 32.64
N LEU A 230 36.85 -3.21 32.51
CA LEU A 230 36.04 -2.37 33.40
C LEU A 230 34.54 -2.71 33.30
N GLN A 231 34.04 -3.07 32.13
CA GLN A 231 32.66 -3.52 31.96
C GLN A 231 32.41 -4.88 32.63
N LYS A 232 33.35 -5.83 32.53
CA LYS A 232 33.29 -7.11 33.24
C LYS A 232 33.37 -6.94 34.76
N GLU A 233 34.24 -6.06 35.25
CA GLU A 233 34.36 -5.72 36.67
C GLU A 233 33.08 -5.08 37.22
N ALA A 234 32.47 -4.15 36.47
CA ALA A 234 31.20 -3.54 36.82
C ALA A 234 30.05 -4.58 36.86
N ALA A 235 30.02 -5.51 35.91
CA ALA A 235 29.06 -6.62 35.90
C ALA A 235 29.27 -7.59 37.09
N SER A 236 30.50 -7.76 37.56
CA SER A 236 30.83 -8.64 38.71
C SER A 236 30.57 -8.00 40.09
N LYS A 237 30.58 -6.66 40.18
CA LYS A 237 30.28 -5.90 41.41
C LYS A 237 28.79 -5.66 41.63
N ALA A 238 27.95 -5.91 40.62
CA ALA A 238 26.51 -5.98 40.79
C ALA A 238 26.17 -7.30 41.50
N THR A 239 25.92 -7.26 42.81
CA THR A 239 25.36 -8.39 43.57
C THR A 239 24.13 -8.92 42.85
N PRO A 240 23.99 -10.25 42.65
CA PRO A 240 22.78 -10.78 42.04
C PRO A 240 21.60 -10.44 42.97
N PRO A 241 20.49 -9.87 42.46
CA PRO A 241 19.25 -9.97 43.20
C PRO A 241 19.03 -11.44 43.49
N GLY A 242 18.65 -11.77 44.73
CA GLY A 242 18.34 -13.14 45.12
C GLY A 242 17.48 -13.81 44.06
N VAL A 243 17.67 -15.12 43.92
CA VAL A 243 16.93 -15.98 43.00
C VAL A 243 15.42 -15.93 43.35
N ALA A 244 14.76 -14.84 42.98
CA ALA A 244 13.52 -14.97 42.25
C ALA A 244 13.94 -15.54 40.91
N SER A 245 13.41 -16.69 40.55
CA SER A 245 13.45 -17.17 39.18
C SER A 245 13.27 -15.98 38.25
N SER A 246 14.19 -15.76 37.31
CA SER A 246 13.90 -14.92 36.16
C SER A 246 12.72 -15.58 35.44
N GLN A 247 11.51 -15.26 35.88
CA GLN A 247 10.37 -15.29 34.99
C GLN A 247 10.81 -14.38 33.86
N LYS A 248 11.11 -14.99 32.70
CA LYS A 248 11.19 -14.26 31.44
C LYS A 248 10.00 -13.31 31.46
N GLU A 249 10.26 -12.01 31.55
CA GLU A 249 9.20 -11.02 31.56
C GLU A 249 8.36 -11.30 30.32
N ASN A 250 7.10 -11.70 30.54
CA ASN A 250 6.27 -12.22 29.49
C ASN A 250 6.04 -11.07 28.50
N ILE A 251 6.27 -11.32 27.22
CA ILE A 251 6.03 -10.35 26.15
C ILE A 251 4.62 -9.75 26.20
N LEU A 252 3.63 -10.52 26.68
CA LEU A 252 2.28 -10.03 26.94
C LEU A 252 2.26 -8.89 27.98
N ASP A 253 3.00 -9.05 29.08
CA ASP A 253 3.10 -8.05 30.14
C ASP A 253 3.77 -6.79 29.62
N LYS A 254 4.80 -6.94 28.79
CA LYS A 254 5.47 -5.81 28.11
C LYS A 254 4.51 -5.05 27.18
N ILE A 255 3.76 -5.78 26.34
CA ILE A 255 2.77 -5.17 25.45
C ILE A 255 1.71 -4.42 26.27
N PHE A 256 1.22 -5.05 27.33
CA PHE A 256 0.19 -4.49 28.19
C PHE A 256 0.64 -3.24 28.95
N ALA A 257 1.84 -3.27 29.55
CA ALA A 257 2.40 -2.13 30.26
C ALA A 257 2.61 -0.93 29.32
N HIS A 258 3.14 -1.18 28.13
CA HIS A 258 3.28 -0.13 27.11
C HIS A 258 1.93 0.43 26.66
N ARG A 259 0.94 -0.44 26.43
CA ARG A 259 -0.40 0.01 26.02
C ARG A 259 -1.08 0.83 27.10
N LYS A 260 -0.94 0.48 28.39
CA LYS A 260 -1.40 1.30 29.52
C LYS A 260 -0.78 2.70 29.52
N ALA A 261 0.54 2.80 29.32
CA ALA A 261 1.21 4.09 29.22
C ALA A 261 0.69 4.89 28.01
N ALA A 262 0.55 4.25 26.85
CA ALA A 262 0.06 4.89 25.63
C ALA A 262 -1.38 5.40 25.78
N VAL A 263 -2.30 4.60 26.33
CA VAL A 263 -3.69 5.02 26.59
C VAL A 263 -3.74 6.16 27.61
N THR A 264 -2.89 6.14 28.64
CA THR A 264 -2.80 7.23 29.62
C THR A 264 -2.46 8.56 28.96
N SER A 265 -1.46 8.57 28.07
CA SER A 265 -1.10 9.76 27.28
C SER A 265 -2.21 10.15 26.30
N GLN A 266 -2.83 9.16 25.65
CA GLN A 266 -3.89 9.36 24.67
C GLN A 266 -5.11 10.08 25.27
N LYS A 267 -5.50 9.70 26.50
CA LYS A 267 -6.61 10.31 27.25
C LYS A 267 -6.39 11.80 27.59
N GLN A 268 -5.19 12.34 27.40
CA GLN A 268 -4.90 13.77 27.59
C GLN A 268 -5.02 14.58 26.30
N ILE A 269 -5.07 13.93 25.15
CA ILE A 269 -5.15 14.61 23.84
C ILE A 269 -6.56 15.20 23.68
N PRO A 270 -6.71 16.52 23.43
CA PRO A 270 -8.00 17.11 23.08
C PRO A 270 -8.66 16.37 21.92
N SER A 271 -9.98 16.16 21.96
CA SER A 271 -10.78 15.27 21.08
C SER A 271 -10.72 13.77 21.41
N GLN A 272 -9.78 13.36 22.26
CA GLN A 272 -9.62 11.97 22.70
C GLN A 272 -9.70 11.84 24.22
N ARG A 273 -10.10 12.89 24.95
CA ARG A 273 -10.35 12.80 26.39
C ARG A 273 -11.62 11.98 26.64
N PRO A 274 -11.75 11.27 27.77
CA PRO A 274 -12.98 10.54 28.10
C PRO A 274 -14.25 11.40 27.99
N SER A 275 -14.20 12.66 28.43
CA SER A 275 -15.32 13.60 28.31
C SER A 275 -15.67 13.97 26.87
N ASP A 276 -14.67 14.08 25.98
CA ASP A 276 -14.87 14.42 24.58
C ASP A 276 -15.50 13.23 23.83
N LEU A 277 -15.04 12.01 24.14
CA LEU A 277 -15.64 10.79 23.60
C LEU A 277 -17.08 10.60 24.10
N GLN A 278 -17.33 10.83 25.38
CA GLN A 278 -18.69 10.73 25.94
C GLN A 278 -19.62 11.76 25.28
N ALA A 279 -19.20 13.02 25.19
CA ALA A 279 -19.98 14.05 24.50
C ALA A 279 -20.27 13.69 23.03
N SER A 280 -19.28 13.10 22.33
CA SER A 280 -19.46 12.64 20.96
C SER A 280 -20.46 11.49 20.85
N TYR A 281 -20.46 10.57 21.81
CA TYR A 281 -21.42 9.47 21.87
C TYR A 281 -22.83 9.94 22.20
N ASP A 282 -22.98 10.87 23.16
CA ASP A 282 -24.26 11.46 23.54
C ASP A 282 -24.90 12.25 22.39
N MET A 283 -24.08 12.81 21.48
CA MET A 283 -24.51 13.42 20.22
C MET A 283 -24.91 12.40 19.14
N ASN A 284 -24.89 11.10 19.43
CA ASN A 284 -25.18 10.00 18.50
C ASN A 284 -24.25 9.96 17.28
N LEU A 285 -22.97 10.34 17.44
CA LEU A 285 -22.00 10.32 16.33
C LEU A 285 -21.49 8.91 15.97
N SER A 286 -21.77 7.90 16.81
CA SER A 286 -21.38 6.53 16.51
C SER A 286 -22.19 5.94 15.34
N PRO A 287 -21.56 5.29 14.34
CA PRO A 287 -22.29 4.63 13.26
C PRO A 287 -23.25 3.53 13.76
N PRO A 288 -24.30 3.15 13.00
CA PRO A 288 -25.20 2.06 13.40
C PRO A 288 -24.46 0.73 13.67
N ASN A 289 -24.73 0.14 14.84
CA ASN A 289 -24.21 -1.15 15.28
C ASN A 289 -25.05 -2.31 14.70
N ILE A 290 -24.41 -3.46 14.47
CA ILE A 290 -25.11 -4.73 14.21
C ILE A 290 -24.78 -5.79 15.27
N SER A 291 -25.71 -6.71 15.50
CA SER A 291 -25.53 -7.82 16.45
C SER A 291 -24.41 -8.77 16.02
N PHE A 292 -23.33 -8.79 16.81
CA PHE A 292 -22.21 -9.71 16.64
C PHE A 292 -22.64 -11.18 16.73
N VAL A 293 -23.53 -11.50 17.68
CA VAL A 293 -24.04 -12.86 17.90
C VAL A 293 -24.86 -13.35 16.71
N ASP A 294 -25.82 -12.55 16.24
CA ASP A 294 -26.67 -12.95 15.11
C ASP A 294 -25.86 -13.06 13.83
N ARG A 295 -24.85 -12.20 13.69
CA ARG A 295 -23.96 -12.25 12.53
C ARG A 295 -23.13 -13.54 12.47
N LEU A 296 -22.67 -14.04 13.61
CA LEU A 296 -21.98 -15.34 13.69
C LEU A 296 -22.90 -16.53 13.41
N ARG A 297 -24.21 -16.40 13.59
CA ARG A 297 -25.21 -17.45 13.24
C ARG A 297 -25.61 -17.43 11.78
N LEU A 298 -25.39 -16.31 11.09
CA LEU A 298 -25.76 -16.10 9.70
C LEU A 298 -24.50 -16.09 8.83
N SER A 299 -24.05 -17.27 8.44
CA SER A 299 -22.89 -17.50 7.55
C SER A 299 -23.32 -18.20 6.27
N PRO A 300 -22.65 -17.94 5.12
CA PRO A 300 -22.85 -18.72 3.91
C PRO A 300 -22.13 -20.08 3.96
N TYR A 301 -21.36 -20.35 5.03
CA TYR A 301 -20.61 -21.58 5.24
C TYR A 301 -21.09 -22.31 6.51
N PRO A 302 -20.83 -23.63 6.63
CA PRO A 302 -21.14 -24.40 7.84
C PRO A 302 -20.45 -23.87 9.10
N LEU A 303 -19.32 -23.19 8.94
CA LEU A 303 -18.52 -22.59 10.01
C LEU A 303 -18.32 -21.11 9.71
N SER A 304 -18.57 -20.24 10.68
CA SER A 304 -18.42 -18.79 10.50
C SER A 304 -16.95 -18.37 10.49
N LEU A 305 -16.61 -17.41 9.63
CA LEU A 305 -15.26 -16.87 9.54
C LEU A 305 -15.17 -15.48 10.16
N MET A 306 -14.19 -15.32 11.05
CA MET A 306 -13.70 -14.04 11.54
C MET A 306 -12.36 -13.75 10.86
N ALA A 307 -12.38 -12.98 9.78
CA ALA A 307 -11.20 -12.69 8.97
C ALA A 307 -10.43 -11.50 9.56
N GLU A 308 -9.15 -11.70 9.87
CA GLU A 308 -8.32 -10.72 10.57
C GLU A 308 -7.44 -9.92 9.60
N VAL A 309 -7.50 -8.59 9.74
CA VAL A 309 -6.61 -7.63 9.09
C VAL A 309 -5.44 -7.33 10.04
N LYS A 310 -4.22 -7.69 9.63
CA LYS A 310 -3.03 -7.62 10.48
C LYS A 310 -1.75 -7.36 9.68
N ARG A 311 -1.03 -6.29 10.02
CA ARG A 311 0.24 -5.92 9.36
C ARG A 311 1.46 -6.58 9.98
N ALA A 312 1.46 -6.81 11.29
CA ALA A 312 2.56 -7.43 12.03
C ALA A 312 2.06 -8.30 13.20
N SER A 313 2.95 -9.08 13.80
CA SER A 313 2.68 -9.75 15.08
C SER A 313 3.95 -9.93 15.90
N PRO A 314 3.86 -10.02 17.25
CA PRO A 314 5.02 -10.25 18.11
C PRO A 314 5.85 -11.49 17.72
N SER A 315 5.18 -12.56 17.27
CA SER A 315 5.84 -13.83 16.92
C SER A 315 6.46 -13.87 15.52
N LYS A 316 6.02 -13.02 14.60
CA LYS A 316 6.42 -13.08 13.17
C LYS A 316 7.05 -11.78 12.65
N GLY A 317 7.04 -10.70 13.43
CA GLY A 317 7.43 -9.37 12.96
C GLY A 317 6.43 -8.85 11.92
N ILE A 318 6.94 -8.04 10.97
CA ILE A 318 6.16 -7.47 9.87
C ILE A 318 5.73 -8.57 8.90
N ILE A 319 4.42 -8.68 8.67
CA ILE A 319 3.80 -9.59 7.71
C ILE A 319 3.62 -8.86 6.37
N SER A 320 2.99 -7.68 6.38
CA SER A 320 2.78 -6.87 5.19
C SER A 320 2.41 -5.43 5.58
N ILE A 321 3.42 -4.56 5.70
CA ILE A 321 3.24 -3.17 6.13
C ILE A 321 2.44 -2.33 5.11
N SER A 322 2.50 -2.69 3.82
CA SER A 322 1.78 -2.02 2.73
C SER A 322 0.30 -2.39 2.65
N THR A 323 -0.20 -3.24 3.56
CA THR A 323 -1.60 -3.68 3.55
C THR A 323 -2.56 -2.50 3.77
N CYS A 324 -3.45 -2.32 2.81
CA CYS A 324 -4.60 -1.42 2.90
C CYS A 324 -5.77 -2.12 3.60
N ALA A 325 -5.98 -1.82 4.88
CA ALA A 325 -7.01 -2.43 5.73
C ALA A 325 -8.43 -2.42 5.12
N PRO A 326 -8.98 -1.29 4.62
CA PRO A 326 -10.32 -1.26 4.05
C PRO A 326 -10.47 -2.11 2.78
N ALA A 327 -9.47 -2.11 1.90
CA ALA A 327 -9.49 -2.91 0.67
C ALA A 327 -9.51 -4.41 0.98
N GLN A 328 -8.72 -4.83 1.98
CA GLN A 328 -8.69 -6.21 2.43
C GLN A 328 -9.97 -6.63 3.15
N ALA A 329 -10.53 -5.78 4.00
CA ALA A 329 -11.81 -6.05 4.65
C ALA A 329 -12.95 -6.25 3.63
N MET A 330 -12.93 -5.49 2.53
CA MET A 330 -13.86 -5.67 1.41
C MET A 330 -13.68 -7.04 0.74
N GLU A 331 -12.44 -7.46 0.47
CA GLU A 331 -12.14 -8.78 -0.10
C GLU A 331 -12.68 -9.91 0.80
N TYR A 332 -12.47 -9.81 2.11
CA TYR A 332 -12.98 -10.77 3.10
C TYR A 332 -14.52 -10.76 3.21
N ALA A 333 -15.14 -9.59 3.21
CA ALA A 333 -16.59 -9.46 3.28
C ALA A 333 -17.27 -10.10 2.06
N LEU A 334 -16.75 -9.84 0.85
CA LEU A 334 -17.24 -10.42 -0.39
C LEU A 334 -16.99 -11.93 -0.49
N ALA A 335 -15.96 -12.44 0.20
CA ALA A 335 -15.69 -13.87 0.32
C ALA A 335 -16.59 -14.57 1.37
N GLY A 336 -17.46 -13.83 2.07
CA GLY A 336 -18.42 -14.39 3.02
C GLY A 336 -17.93 -14.47 4.47
N ALA A 337 -16.92 -13.66 4.85
CA ALA A 337 -16.59 -13.51 6.27
C ALA A 337 -17.79 -12.96 7.05
N SER A 338 -18.08 -13.55 8.21
CA SER A 338 -19.12 -13.06 9.13
C SER A 338 -18.61 -11.90 9.97
N VAL A 339 -17.29 -11.85 10.25
CA VAL A 339 -16.68 -10.83 11.09
C VAL A 339 -15.36 -10.39 10.46
N ILE A 340 -15.08 -9.09 10.49
CA ILE A 340 -13.76 -8.53 10.21
C ILE A 340 -13.12 -8.16 11.54
N SER A 341 -12.03 -8.84 11.89
CA SER A 341 -11.19 -8.51 13.04
C SER A 341 -10.14 -7.50 12.60
N VAL A 342 -10.09 -6.34 13.24
CA VAL A 342 -9.13 -5.28 12.92
C VAL A 342 -8.20 -5.08 14.11
N LEU A 343 -6.91 -5.31 13.92
CA LEU A 343 -5.90 -4.98 14.91
C LEU A 343 -5.74 -3.46 14.98
N THR A 344 -5.88 -2.89 16.17
CA THR A 344 -5.73 -1.43 16.38
C THR A 344 -4.54 -1.07 17.27
N GLU A 345 -3.74 -2.06 17.67
CA GLU A 345 -2.54 -1.85 18.49
C GLU A 345 -1.36 -1.38 17.59
N PRO A 346 -0.76 -0.20 17.85
CA PRO A 346 0.17 0.43 16.93
C PRO A 346 1.61 -0.10 16.98
N GLU A 347 2.09 -0.61 18.11
CA GLU A 347 3.51 -0.88 18.29
C GLU A 347 3.91 -2.28 17.79
N TRP A 348 3.20 -3.32 18.20
CA TRP A 348 3.52 -4.71 17.84
C TRP A 348 2.71 -5.24 16.66
N PHE A 349 1.48 -4.76 16.47
CA PHE A 349 0.62 -5.21 15.36
C PHE A 349 0.59 -4.24 14.17
N LYS A 350 1.14 -3.02 14.35
CA LYS A 350 1.17 -1.93 13.37
C LYS A 350 -0.24 -1.60 12.84
N GLY A 351 -1.23 -1.63 13.74
CA GLY A 351 -2.62 -1.25 13.49
C GLY A 351 -2.94 0.15 14.02
N SER A 352 -4.13 0.67 13.72
CA SER A 352 -4.58 1.95 14.25
C SER A 352 -6.11 1.99 14.43
N ILE A 353 -6.59 2.93 15.24
CA ILE A 353 -8.04 3.18 15.35
C ILE A 353 -8.63 3.69 14.01
N ASP A 354 -7.82 4.32 13.16
CA ASP A 354 -8.26 4.77 11.85
C ASP A 354 -8.43 3.61 10.87
N ASP A 355 -7.68 2.52 11.01
CA ASP A 355 -7.94 1.29 10.24
C ASP A 355 -9.36 0.77 10.51
N LEU A 356 -9.78 0.78 11.78
CA LEU A 356 -11.14 0.39 12.18
C LEU A 356 -12.20 1.32 11.55
N ARG A 357 -11.97 2.64 11.59
CA ARG A 357 -12.86 3.64 10.97
C ARG A 357 -12.98 3.44 9.45
N TYR A 358 -11.86 3.28 8.76
CA TYR A 358 -11.84 3.11 7.31
C TYR A 358 -12.42 1.76 6.89
N VAL A 359 -12.16 0.68 7.64
CA VAL A 359 -12.83 -0.61 7.43
C VAL A 359 -14.34 -0.46 7.58
N ARG A 360 -14.81 0.24 8.63
CA ARG A 360 -16.24 0.51 8.78
C ARG A 360 -16.80 1.29 7.59
N GLN A 361 -16.15 2.39 7.19
CA GLN A 361 -16.60 3.22 6.07
C GLN A 361 -16.61 2.46 4.73
N ALA A 362 -15.63 1.59 4.49
CA ALA A 362 -15.59 0.78 3.27
C ALA A 362 -16.78 -0.20 3.18
N LEU A 363 -17.24 -0.71 4.31
CA LEU A 363 -18.37 -1.64 4.43
C LEU A 363 -19.72 -0.90 4.61
N GLU A 364 -19.77 0.42 4.46
CA GLU A 364 -20.99 1.21 4.63
C GLU A 364 -22.03 0.89 3.55
N GLY A 365 -23.29 0.75 3.96
CA GLY A 365 -24.39 0.39 3.06
C GLY A 365 -24.34 -1.01 2.45
N MET A 366 -23.31 -1.81 2.71
CA MET A 366 -23.22 -3.20 2.23
C MET A 366 -24.37 -4.03 2.83
N PRO A 367 -25.25 -4.62 2.00
CA PRO A 367 -26.25 -5.56 2.49
C PRO A 367 -25.55 -6.73 3.16
N ASN A 368 -26.02 -7.11 4.35
CA ASN A 368 -25.47 -8.22 5.12
C ASN A 368 -23.96 -8.06 5.43
N ARG A 369 -23.50 -6.82 5.70
CA ARG A 369 -22.09 -6.56 6.07
C ARG A 369 -21.63 -7.42 7.27
N PRO A 370 -20.34 -7.81 7.33
CA PRO A 370 -19.79 -8.45 8.51
C PRO A 370 -19.81 -7.52 9.73
N ALA A 371 -19.82 -8.12 10.92
CA ALA A 371 -19.57 -7.41 12.16
C ALA A 371 -18.09 -7.02 12.23
N ILE A 372 -17.78 -5.90 12.89
CA ILE A 372 -16.42 -5.41 13.02
C ILE A 372 -15.95 -5.61 14.47
N LEU A 373 -14.91 -6.42 14.64
CA LEU A 373 -14.24 -6.65 15.91
C LEU A 373 -13.02 -5.75 16.03
N ARG A 374 -12.98 -4.90 17.06
CA ARG A 374 -11.73 -4.27 17.50
C ARG A 374 -10.91 -5.31 18.27
N LYS A 375 -9.80 -5.74 17.67
CA LYS A 375 -8.84 -6.65 18.29
C LYS A 375 -7.70 -5.83 18.91
N GLU A 376 -7.71 -5.73 20.23
CA GLU A 376 -6.77 -4.91 21.00
C GLU A 376 -6.68 -5.40 22.45
N PHE A 377 -5.76 -4.86 23.24
CA PHE A 377 -5.61 -5.14 24.67
C PHE A 377 -6.42 -4.14 25.49
N ILE A 378 -7.70 -4.44 25.72
CA ILE A 378 -8.64 -3.55 26.41
C ILE A 378 -8.60 -3.75 27.93
N PHE A 379 -8.43 -2.65 28.67
CA PHE A 379 -8.41 -2.62 30.14
C PHE A 379 -9.19 -1.46 30.77
N GLU A 380 -9.74 -0.54 29.95
CA GLU A 380 -10.59 0.56 30.39
C GLU A 380 -11.77 0.81 29.44
N GLU A 381 -12.88 1.33 29.97
CA GLU A 381 -14.10 1.71 29.25
C GLU A 381 -13.81 2.73 28.15
N TYR A 382 -12.81 3.57 28.37
CA TYR A 382 -12.29 4.52 27.39
C TYR A 382 -12.04 3.87 26.03
N GLN A 383 -11.35 2.72 26.00
CA GLN A 383 -11.02 2.01 24.76
C GLN A 383 -12.29 1.42 24.11
N ILE A 384 -13.27 1.00 24.90
CA ILE A 384 -14.54 0.46 24.39
C ILE A 384 -15.38 1.58 23.76
N LEU A 385 -15.47 2.74 24.41
CA LEU A 385 -16.17 3.91 23.88
C LEU A 385 -15.52 4.44 22.60
N GLU A 386 -14.18 4.51 22.58
CA GLU A 386 -13.42 4.84 21.37
C GLU A 386 -13.71 3.85 20.24
N ALA A 387 -13.76 2.54 20.54
CA ALA A 387 -14.08 1.50 19.55
C ALA A 387 -15.48 1.71 18.97
N ARG A 388 -16.47 1.98 19.82
CA ARG A 388 -17.86 2.18 19.43
C ARG A 388 -18.00 3.38 18.49
N LEU A 389 -17.36 4.50 18.83
CA LEU A 389 -17.33 5.72 18.00
C LEU A 389 -16.61 5.50 16.67
N ALA A 390 -15.56 4.68 16.66
CA ALA A 390 -14.85 4.30 15.45
C ALA A 390 -15.63 3.30 14.55
N GLY A 391 -16.75 2.76 15.04
CA GLY A 391 -17.64 1.89 14.27
C GLY A 391 -17.44 0.39 14.51
N ALA A 392 -16.81 -0.01 15.61
CA ALA A 392 -16.83 -1.41 16.05
C ALA A 392 -18.25 -1.86 16.39
N ASP A 393 -18.54 -3.13 16.07
CA ASP A 393 -19.74 -3.82 16.51
C ASP A 393 -19.49 -4.68 17.76
N THR A 394 -18.23 -5.03 18.00
CA THR A 394 -17.77 -5.81 19.16
C THR A 394 -16.31 -5.51 19.50
N VAL A 395 -15.87 -5.90 20.68
CA VAL A 395 -14.52 -5.72 21.21
C VAL A 395 -13.99 -7.03 21.81
N LEU A 396 -12.66 -7.16 21.88
CA LEU A 396 -12.00 -8.27 22.55
C LEU A 396 -11.80 -7.96 24.05
N LEU A 397 -12.14 -8.90 24.93
CA LEU A 397 -11.75 -8.88 26.35
C LEU A 397 -10.96 -10.14 26.67
N ILE A 398 -9.76 -10.02 27.23
CA ILE A 398 -8.85 -11.16 27.47
C ILE A 398 -8.83 -11.50 28.95
N VAL A 399 -9.34 -12.68 29.33
CA VAL A 399 -9.44 -13.08 30.75
C VAL A 399 -8.07 -13.13 31.41
N LYS A 400 -7.05 -13.64 30.71
CA LYS A 400 -5.68 -13.74 31.23
C LYS A 400 -5.09 -12.41 31.75
N MET A 401 -5.58 -11.28 31.22
CA MET A 401 -5.01 -9.96 31.48
C MET A 401 -5.81 -9.10 32.46
N LEU A 402 -7.03 -9.53 32.78
CA LEU A 402 -7.98 -8.74 33.55
C LEU A 402 -8.34 -9.50 34.81
N ASP A 403 -8.32 -8.81 35.95
CA ASP A 403 -8.98 -9.33 37.14
C ASP A 403 -10.50 -9.42 36.89
N GLU A 404 -11.18 -10.33 37.60
CA GLU A 404 -12.61 -10.60 37.39
C GLU A 404 -13.49 -9.35 37.57
N ALA A 405 -13.15 -8.47 38.50
CA ALA A 405 -13.91 -7.23 38.74
C ALA A 405 -13.79 -6.27 37.55
N THR A 406 -12.59 -6.12 37.00
CA THR A 406 -12.33 -5.33 35.80
C THR A 406 -13.00 -5.96 34.58
N LEU A 407 -12.90 -7.28 34.39
CA LEU A 407 -13.54 -7.99 33.31
C LEU A 407 -15.07 -7.79 33.35
N GLN A 408 -15.71 -7.98 34.51
CA GLN A 408 -17.14 -7.77 34.71
C GLN A 408 -17.56 -6.33 34.36
N ARG A 409 -16.80 -5.34 34.86
CA ARG A 409 -17.06 -3.92 34.60
C ARG A 409 -16.99 -3.58 33.12
N LEU A 410 -15.94 -4.04 32.42
CA LEU A 410 -15.76 -3.80 30.98
C LEU A 410 -16.81 -4.51 30.13
N TYR A 411 -17.13 -5.76 30.48
CA TYR A 411 -18.17 -6.54 29.82
C TYR A 411 -19.53 -5.84 29.95
N SER A 412 -19.92 -5.47 31.18
CA SER A 412 -21.17 -4.73 31.42
C SER A 412 -21.20 -3.39 30.68
N TYR A 413 -20.11 -2.63 30.68
CA TYR A 413 -20.03 -1.37 29.94
C TYR A 413 -20.21 -1.57 28.43
N SER A 414 -19.55 -2.58 27.84
CA SER A 414 -19.72 -2.91 26.42
C SER A 414 -21.18 -3.22 26.07
N LEU A 415 -21.89 -3.95 26.93
CA LEU A 415 -23.31 -4.24 26.73
C LEU A 415 -24.18 -2.97 26.76
N THR A 416 -23.86 -1.97 27.59
CA THR A 416 -24.59 -0.69 27.59
C THR A 416 -24.46 0.06 26.26
N LEU A 417 -23.39 -0.19 25.50
CA LEU A 417 -23.16 0.38 24.17
C LEU A 417 -23.73 -0.50 23.03
N GLY A 418 -24.43 -1.59 23.38
CA GLY A 418 -25.00 -2.56 22.44
C GLY A 418 -24.01 -3.56 21.87
N MET A 419 -22.79 -3.66 22.42
CA MET A 419 -21.73 -4.52 21.90
C MET A 419 -21.52 -5.74 22.80
N GLU A 420 -21.87 -6.93 22.31
CA GLU A 420 -21.51 -8.21 22.95
C GLU A 420 -20.01 -8.47 22.74
N PRO A 421 -19.17 -8.55 23.79
CA PRO A 421 -17.74 -8.81 23.63
C PRO A 421 -17.40 -10.23 23.16
N LEU A 422 -16.27 -10.37 22.45
CA LEU A 422 -15.57 -11.64 22.34
C LEU A 422 -14.67 -11.80 23.57
N VAL A 423 -15.04 -12.72 24.47
CA VAL A 423 -14.25 -13.01 25.67
C VAL A 423 -13.22 -14.09 25.37
N GLU A 424 -11.94 -13.75 25.40
CA GLU A 424 -10.82 -14.64 25.05
C GLU A 424 -10.28 -15.40 26.25
N VAL A 425 -10.15 -16.72 26.09
CA VAL A 425 -9.66 -17.68 27.09
C VAL A 425 -8.63 -18.63 26.47
N ASN A 426 -7.77 -19.21 27.29
CA ASN A 426 -6.81 -20.25 26.89
C ASN A 426 -6.88 -21.50 27.79
N THR A 427 -7.36 -21.37 29.03
CA THR A 427 -7.38 -22.45 30.03
C THR A 427 -8.80 -22.77 30.52
N ALA A 428 -8.96 -23.90 31.22
CA ALA A 428 -10.24 -24.30 31.82
C ALA A 428 -10.73 -23.31 32.89
N ASP A 429 -9.82 -22.78 33.71
CA ASP A 429 -10.16 -21.79 34.73
C ASP A 429 -10.66 -20.48 34.10
N GLU A 430 -9.98 -20.02 33.05
CA GLU A 430 -10.40 -18.84 32.27
C GLU A 430 -11.75 -19.08 31.57
N MET A 431 -11.98 -20.29 31.05
CA MET A 431 -13.25 -20.69 30.46
C MET A 431 -14.38 -20.61 31.49
N LYS A 432 -14.16 -21.12 32.70
CA LYS A 432 -15.14 -21.04 33.79
C LYS A 432 -15.49 -19.59 34.11
N VAL A 433 -14.48 -18.70 34.21
CA VAL A 433 -14.71 -17.26 34.43
C VAL A 433 -15.57 -16.65 33.33
N ALA A 434 -15.29 -16.97 32.06
CA ALA A 434 -16.07 -16.46 30.92
C ALA A 434 -17.51 -16.98 30.89
N VAL A 435 -17.73 -18.25 31.30
CA VAL A 435 -19.07 -18.83 31.42
C VAL A 435 -19.85 -18.20 32.58
N ASP A 436 -19.24 -18.04 33.75
CA ASP A 436 -19.86 -17.42 34.92
C ASP A 436 -20.19 -15.94 34.69
N LEU A 437 -19.38 -15.24 33.89
CA LEU A 437 -19.65 -13.88 33.40
C LEU A 437 -20.91 -13.80 32.53
N GLY A 438 -21.36 -14.93 31.96
CA GLY A 438 -22.49 -14.99 31.03
C GLY A 438 -22.14 -14.53 29.62
N ALA A 439 -20.88 -14.70 29.18
CA ALA A 439 -20.43 -14.37 27.83
C ALA A 439 -21.19 -15.20 26.77
N LYS A 440 -21.82 -14.52 25.78
CA LYS A 440 -22.49 -15.24 24.68
C LYS A 440 -21.53 -15.69 23.59
N VAL A 441 -20.36 -15.08 23.50
CA VAL A 441 -19.31 -15.44 22.54
C VAL A 441 -17.97 -15.55 23.26
N ILE A 442 -17.41 -16.77 23.24
CA ILE A 442 -16.12 -17.07 23.88
C ILE A 442 -15.12 -17.49 22.81
N GLY A 443 -13.97 -16.83 22.78
CA GLY A 443 -12.86 -17.15 21.89
C GLY A 443 -11.81 -17.98 22.59
N VAL A 444 -11.54 -19.20 22.12
CA VAL A 444 -10.43 -20.02 22.64
C VAL A 444 -9.17 -19.72 21.83
N ASN A 445 -8.17 -19.10 22.47
CA ASN A 445 -6.89 -18.87 21.84
C ASN A 445 -6.03 -20.13 21.93
N ASN A 446 -5.88 -20.83 20.81
CA ASN A 446 -5.03 -22.02 20.72
C ASN A 446 -3.53 -21.69 20.84
N ARG A 447 -3.17 -20.40 20.76
CA ARG A 447 -1.82 -19.93 21.04
C ARG A 447 -1.74 -19.51 22.50
N ASN A 448 -0.86 -20.14 23.26
CA ASN A 448 -0.54 -19.68 24.61
C ASN A 448 0.12 -18.29 24.52
N LEU A 449 -0.47 -17.26 25.13
CA LEU A 449 0.04 -15.88 25.02
C LEU A 449 1.34 -15.64 25.79
N ALA A 450 1.74 -16.56 26.68
CA ALA A 450 3.00 -16.48 27.42
C ALA A 450 4.17 -17.20 26.71
N SER A 451 3.92 -18.37 26.10
CA SER A 451 4.96 -19.16 25.41
C SER A 451 4.92 -19.05 23.89
N PHE A 452 3.82 -18.55 23.33
CA PHE A 452 3.46 -18.57 21.90
C PHE A 452 3.35 -19.94 21.24
N GLU A 453 3.43 -21.02 22.01
CA GLU A 453 3.16 -22.37 21.51
C GLU A 453 1.69 -22.50 21.08
N VAL A 454 1.46 -23.25 20.01
CA VAL A 454 0.12 -23.44 19.43
C VAL A 454 -0.30 -24.89 19.66
N ASP A 455 -1.44 -25.07 20.31
CA ASP A 455 -2.10 -26.36 20.49
C ASP A 455 -3.57 -26.26 20.04
N LEU A 456 -3.85 -26.79 18.84
CA LEU A 456 -5.18 -26.78 18.21
C LEU A 456 -6.21 -27.66 18.95
N GLU A 457 -5.77 -28.59 19.80
CA GLU A 457 -6.68 -29.41 20.61
C GLU A 457 -7.25 -28.64 21.81
N THR A 458 -6.68 -27.47 22.14
CA THR A 458 -7.15 -26.65 23.27
C THR A 458 -8.63 -26.31 23.15
N THR A 459 -9.06 -25.87 21.96
CA THR A 459 -10.48 -25.58 21.71
C THR A 459 -11.35 -26.80 21.97
N SER A 460 -11.00 -27.96 21.37
CA SER A 460 -11.75 -29.21 21.51
C SER A 460 -11.89 -29.66 22.96
N ARG A 461 -10.83 -29.52 23.78
CA ARG A 461 -10.87 -29.91 25.20
C ARG A 461 -11.79 -29.02 26.03
N LEU A 462 -11.88 -27.73 25.71
CA LEU A 462 -12.67 -26.77 26.47
C LEU A 462 -14.17 -26.75 26.10
N MET A 463 -14.56 -27.28 24.94
CA MET A 463 -15.96 -27.32 24.49
C MET A 463 -16.92 -27.94 25.52
N SER A 464 -16.47 -28.96 26.27
CA SER A 464 -17.30 -29.67 27.27
C SER A 464 -17.75 -28.81 28.45
N GLN A 465 -17.13 -27.65 28.67
CA GLN A 465 -17.42 -26.76 29.79
C GLN A 465 -18.39 -25.63 29.42
N VAL A 466 -18.77 -25.54 28.15
CA VAL A 466 -19.52 -24.39 27.60
C VAL A 466 -20.99 -24.76 27.41
N PRO A 467 -21.94 -23.91 27.83
CA PRO A 467 -23.36 -24.10 27.53
C PRO A 467 -23.63 -24.09 26.02
N GLU A 468 -24.60 -24.89 25.55
CA GLU A 468 -24.99 -24.95 24.12
C GLU A 468 -25.44 -23.60 23.54
N THR A 469 -25.89 -22.68 24.40
CA THR A 469 -26.33 -21.34 23.99
C THR A 469 -25.18 -20.40 23.63
N THR A 470 -23.95 -20.72 24.05
CA THR A 470 -22.76 -19.89 23.87
C THR A 470 -22.03 -20.27 22.59
N ILE A 471 -21.66 -19.27 21.80
CA ILE A 471 -20.90 -19.48 20.57
C ILE A 471 -19.41 -19.55 20.92
N VAL A 472 -18.79 -20.71 20.69
CA VAL A 472 -17.34 -20.86 20.84
C VAL A 472 -16.64 -20.58 19.51
N CYS A 473 -15.60 -19.75 19.57
CA CYS A 473 -14.76 -19.38 18.43
C CYS A 473 -13.34 -19.92 18.62
N ALA A 474 -12.80 -20.69 17.67
CA ALA A 474 -11.40 -21.10 17.71
C ALA A 474 -10.50 -19.99 17.16
N LEU A 475 -9.50 -19.57 17.91
CA LEU A 475 -8.58 -18.49 17.54
C LEU A 475 -7.16 -19.02 17.41
N SER A 476 -6.39 -18.44 16.48
CA SER A 476 -4.97 -18.73 16.25
C SER A 476 -4.66 -20.15 15.73
N GLY A 477 -3.55 -20.27 15.01
CA GLY A 477 -2.98 -21.56 14.60
C GLY A 477 -3.61 -22.22 13.37
N ILE A 478 -4.69 -21.66 12.83
CA ILE A 478 -5.42 -22.20 11.68
C ILE A 478 -4.68 -21.82 10.40
N SER A 479 -4.22 -22.84 9.67
CA SER A 479 -3.40 -22.73 8.46
C SER A 479 -4.09 -23.25 7.21
N GLY A 480 -5.06 -24.17 7.36
CA GLY A 480 -5.79 -24.72 6.22
C GLY A 480 -7.04 -25.53 6.58
N PRO A 481 -7.71 -26.12 5.58
CA PRO A 481 -9.00 -26.82 5.75
C PRO A 481 -8.95 -28.00 6.74
N GLN A 482 -7.80 -28.67 6.85
CA GLN A 482 -7.62 -29.80 7.76
C GLN A 482 -7.73 -29.37 9.24
N ASP A 483 -7.28 -28.15 9.55
CA ASP A 483 -7.29 -27.61 10.92
C ASP A 483 -8.71 -27.29 11.41
N VAL A 484 -9.66 -27.04 10.50
CA VAL A 484 -11.04 -26.69 10.88
C VAL A 484 -12.00 -27.88 10.88
N ALA A 485 -11.61 -29.01 10.28
CA ALA A 485 -12.46 -30.19 10.19
C ALA A 485 -12.84 -30.74 11.58
N SER A 486 -11.91 -30.70 12.54
CA SER A 486 -12.17 -31.07 13.94
C SER A 486 -13.12 -30.08 14.62
N TYR A 487 -12.96 -28.78 14.36
CA TYR A 487 -13.83 -27.73 14.91
C TYR A 487 -15.27 -27.85 14.44
N GLN A 488 -15.49 -28.14 13.15
CA GLN A 488 -16.83 -28.39 12.61
C GLN A 488 -17.50 -29.58 13.29
N LYS A 489 -16.76 -30.67 13.52
CA LYS A 489 -17.28 -31.87 14.19
C LYS A 489 -17.62 -31.62 15.66
N ASN A 490 -16.86 -30.75 16.32
CA ASN A 490 -16.98 -30.49 17.75
C ASN A 490 -17.95 -29.35 18.09
N GLY A 491 -18.68 -28.81 17.10
CA GLY A 491 -19.69 -27.76 17.34
C GLY A 491 -19.12 -26.36 17.59
N VAL A 492 -17.88 -26.09 17.18
CA VAL A 492 -17.32 -24.73 17.19
C VAL A 492 -18.11 -23.87 16.23
N GLY A 493 -18.54 -22.68 16.67
CA GLY A 493 -19.39 -21.81 15.88
C GLY A 493 -18.64 -20.93 14.88
N ALA A 494 -17.38 -20.58 15.16
CA ALA A 494 -16.57 -19.76 14.27
C ALA A 494 -15.06 -19.99 14.41
N VAL A 495 -14.31 -19.53 13.41
CA VAL A 495 -12.84 -19.53 13.41
C VAL A 495 -12.31 -18.12 13.13
N LEU A 496 -11.27 -17.71 13.86
CA LEU A 496 -10.53 -16.49 13.58
C LEU A 496 -9.22 -16.81 12.87
N VAL A 497 -9.08 -16.27 11.66
CA VAL A 497 -7.97 -16.56 10.76
C VAL A 497 -7.34 -15.24 10.33
N GLY A 498 -6.02 -15.13 10.46
CA GLY A 498 -5.28 -13.93 10.09
C GLY A 498 -4.10 -14.24 9.20
N GLU A 499 -3.05 -14.85 9.75
CA GLU A 499 -1.77 -15.05 9.03
C GLU A 499 -1.94 -15.84 7.72
N ALA A 500 -2.69 -16.95 7.74
CA ALA A 500 -2.91 -17.77 6.56
C ALA A 500 -3.65 -17.00 5.44
N LEU A 501 -4.66 -16.20 5.81
CA LEU A 501 -5.37 -15.33 4.88
C LEU A 501 -4.48 -14.24 4.31
N MET A 502 -3.61 -13.66 5.14
CA MET A 502 -2.68 -12.62 4.70
C MET A 502 -1.69 -13.12 3.65
N ARG A 503 -1.29 -14.39 3.73
CA ARG A 503 -0.31 -15.02 2.83
C ARG A 503 -0.94 -15.63 1.57
N ALA A 504 -2.24 -15.87 1.58
CA ALA A 504 -2.93 -16.47 0.44
C ALA A 504 -2.87 -15.54 -0.79
N SER A 505 -2.47 -16.11 -1.93
CA SER A 505 -2.43 -15.40 -3.22
C SER A 505 -3.83 -15.13 -3.78
N ASP A 506 -4.78 -16.02 -3.50
CA ASP A 506 -6.21 -15.92 -3.82
C ASP A 506 -7.02 -16.15 -2.53
N LYS A 507 -7.39 -15.07 -1.85
CA LYS A 507 -8.06 -15.15 -0.54
C LYS A 507 -9.49 -15.67 -0.64
N PRO A 508 -10.32 -15.24 -1.62
CA PRO A 508 -11.65 -15.81 -1.79
C PRO A 508 -11.63 -17.32 -1.98
N LYS A 509 -10.71 -17.83 -2.81
CA LYS A 509 -10.54 -19.27 -3.00
C LYS A 509 -10.10 -19.97 -1.72
N PHE A 510 -9.09 -19.41 -1.04
CA PHE A 510 -8.61 -19.97 0.22
C PHE A 510 -9.72 -20.02 1.29
N ILE A 511 -10.56 -18.99 1.40
CA ILE A 511 -11.69 -18.96 2.35
C ILE A 511 -12.70 -20.07 2.06
N ALA A 512 -13.07 -20.25 0.80
CA ALA A 512 -14.03 -21.29 0.41
C ALA A 512 -13.48 -22.70 0.71
N GLU A 513 -12.22 -22.95 0.33
CA GLU A 513 -11.54 -24.22 0.63
C GLU A 513 -11.42 -24.45 2.14
N LEU A 514 -11.05 -23.42 2.90
CA LEU A 514 -10.91 -23.48 4.35
C LEU A 514 -12.20 -23.92 5.02
N LEU A 515 -13.34 -23.35 4.63
CA LEU A 515 -14.61 -23.56 5.34
C LEU A 515 -15.44 -24.72 4.79
N GLY A 516 -14.89 -25.50 3.86
CA GLY A 516 -15.59 -26.64 3.24
C GLY A 516 -16.72 -26.22 2.30
N GLY A 517 -16.68 -25.00 1.78
CA GLY A 517 -17.59 -24.53 0.73
C GLY A 517 -17.04 -24.84 -0.66
N SER A 518 -17.92 -25.14 -1.61
CA SER A 518 -17.56 -24.91 -3.01
C SER A 518 -17.54 -23.40 -3.22
N LEU A 519 -16.52 -22.85 -3.88
CA LEU A 519 -16.78 -21.66 -4.66
C LEU A 519 -17.87 -22.08 -5.63
N ASP A 520 -19.12 -21.65 -5.43
CA ASP A 520 -19.93 -21.33 -6.59
C ASP A 520 -19.05 -20.36 -7.37
N ALA A 521 -18.40 -20.84 -8.46
CA ALA A 521 -17.48 -20.03 -9.26
C ALA A 521 -18.07 -18.64 -9.36
N PRO A 522 -17.39 -17.60 -8.82
CA PRO A 522 -18.01 -16.37 -8.30
C PRO A 522 -19.15 -16.03 -9.21
N THR A 523 -20.40 -16.36 -8.81
CA THR A 523 -21.53 -16.56 -9.75
C THR A 523 -21.39 -15.54 -10.84
N ASN A 524 -20.89 -15.92 -12.02
CA ASN A 524 -20.37 -14.99 -13.03
C ASN A 524 -21.40 -13.89 -13.18
N ALA A 525 -21.22 -12.74 -12.51
CA ALA A 525 -22.33 -11.86 -12.07
C ALA A 525 -23.57 -12.08 -12.93
N SER A 526 -24.45 -13.00 -12.50
CA SER A 526 -25.30 -13.81 -13.40
C SER A 526 -25.83 -12.97 -14.55
N GLU A 527 -25.30 -13.13 -15.78
CA GLU A 527 -25.87 -12.70 -17.07
C GLU A 527 -26.89 -11.54 -17.04
N GLN A 528 -26.62 -10.45 -16.31
CA GLN A 528 -27.59 -9.35 -16.26
C GLN A 528 -27.47 -8.57 -17.57
N PRO A 529 -28.53 -8.43 -18.37
CA PRO A 529 -28.50 -7.65 -19.60
C PRO A 529 -28.18 -6.19 -19.27
N LEU A 530 -27.57 -5.49 -20.22
CA LEU A 530 -27.32 -4.05 -20.07
C LEU A 530 -28.66 -3.32 -19.86
N LEU A 531 -28.74 -2.51 -18.80
CA LEU A 531 -29.92 -1.68 -18.57
C LEU A 531 -29.93 -0.50 -19.55
N VAL A 532 -31.09 -0.15 -20.08
CA VAL A 532 -31.26 0.82 -21.15
C VAL A 532 -32.24 1.89 -20.72
N LYS A 533 -31.77 3.15 -20.70
CA LYS A 533 -32.57 4.34 -20.39
C LYS A 533 -32.76 5.20 -21.63
N ILE A 534 -34.00 5.62 -21.86
CA ILE A 534 -34.37 6.62 -22.87
C ILE A 534 -34.73 7.93 -22.15
N CYS A 535 -33.84 8.92 -22.23
CA CYS A 535 -33.94 10.20 -21.53
C CYS A 535 -34.51 11.32 -22.42
N GLY A 536 -35.20 12.28 -21.80
CA GLY A 536 -35.83 13.39 -22.51
C GLY A 536 -37.06 12.95 -23.30
N THR A 537 -37.79 11.97 -22.78
CA THR A 537 -39.07 11.52 -23.33
C THR A 537 -40.12 12.61 -23.17
N ARG A 538 -40.75 13.01 -24.29
CA ARG A 538 -41.66 14.17 -24.36
C ARG A 538 -43.11 13.84 -24.72
N SER A 539 -43.43 12.58 -24.96
CA SER A 539 -44.79 12.17 -25.29
C SER A 539 -45.11 10.76 -24.80
N ALA A 540 -46.38 10.52 -24.51
CA ALA A 540 -46.92 9.19 -24.22
C ALA A 540 -46.60 8.18 -25.33
N LYS A 541 -46.61 8.61 -26.61
CA LYS A 541 -46.26 7.76 -27.75
C LYS A 541 -44.80 7.30 -27.71
N ALA A 542 -43.86 8.21 -27.47
CA ALA A 542 -42.44 7.86 -27.35
C ALA A 542 -42.17 6.96 -26.14
N ALA A 543 -42.85 7.23 -25.02
CA ALA A 543 -42.80 6.36 -23.84
C ALA A 543 -43.30 4.95 -24.17
N ALA A 544 -44.45 4.82 -24.83
CA ALA A 544 -45.02 3.53 -25.25
C ALA A 544 -44.09 2.78 -26.19
N THR A 545 -43.45 3.47 -27.15
CA THR A 545 -42.44 2.88 -28.03
C THR A 545 -41.24 2.35 -27.24
N ALA A 546 -40.69 3.14 -26.30
CA ALA A 546 -39.56 2.70 -25.47
C ALA A 546 -39.93 1.48 -24.60
N VAL A 547 -41.12 1.50 -24.00
CA VAL A 547 -41.68 0.39 -23.20
C VAL A 547 -41.86 -0.86 -24.07
N ALA A 548 -42.44 -0.76 -25.27
CA ALA A 548 -42.63 -1.90 -26.16
C ALA A 548 -41.30 -2.46 -26.68
N ALA A 549 -40.32 -1.60 -26.93
CA ALA A 549 -39.01 -1.98 -27.46
C ALA A 549 -38.07 -2.63 -26.42
N GLY A 550 -38.39 -2.59 -25.13
CA GLY A 550 -37.59 -3.25 -24.11
C GLY A 550 -36.76 -2.33 -23.22
N ALA A 551 -37.01 -1.02 -23.19
CA ALA A 551 -36.31 -0.11 -22.27
C ALA A 551 -36.54 -0.53 -20.81
N ASP A 552 -35.56 -0.28 -19.93
CA ASP A 552 -35.67 -0.49 -18.48
C ASP A 552 -36.00 0.81 -17.76
N PHE A 553 -35.67 1.95 -18.35
CA PHE A 553 -35.98 3.26 -17.81
C PHE A 553 -36.54 4.21 -18.87
N VAL A 554 -37.54 5.00 -18.49
CA VAL A 554 -38.06 6.12 -19.28
C VAL A 554 -37.83 7.40 -18.50
N GLY A 555 -36.98 8.29 -19.03
CA GLY A 555 -36.57 9.52 -18.37
C GLY A 555 -37.28 10.76 -18.90
N MET A 556 -37.81 11.58 -17.99
CA MET A 556 -38.39 12.89 -18.26
C MET A 556 -37.45 13.98 -17.77
N ILE A 557 -37.23 15.01 -18.58
CA ILE A 557 -36.45 16.19 -18.14
C ILE A 557 -37.43 17.15 -17.48
N LEU A 558 -37.22 17.40 -16.18
CA LEU A 558 -38.06 18.26 -15.34
C LEU A 558 -37.37 19.57 -14.98
N VAL A 559 -36.31 19.91 -15.72
CA VAL A 559 -35.48 21.11 -15.51
C VAL A 559 -36.10 22.29 -16.26
N PRO A 560 -36.59 23.35 -15.61
CA PRO A 560 -37.20 24.49 -16.30
C PRO A 560 -36.27 25.13 -17.34
N GLY A 561 -36.83 25.57 -18.47
CA GLY A 561 -36.09 26.31 -19.51
C GLY A 561 -35.16 25.47 -20.40
N ARG A 562 -35.10 24.15 -20.24
CA ARG A 562 -34.36 23.27 -21.17
C ARG A 562 -35.22 22.91 -22.38
N LYS A 563 -34.57 22.66 -23.52
CA LYS A 563 -35.25 22.31 -24.79
C LYS A 563 -36.15 21.06 -24.69
N ARG A 564 -35.81 20.13 -23.79
CA ARG A 564 -36.46 18.83 -23.65
C ARG A 564 -37.35 18.72 -22.41
N THR A 565 -37.60 19.84 -21.73
CA THR A 565 -38.44 19.86 -20.54
C THR A 565 -39.87 19.50 -20.89
N VAL A 566 -40.50 18.66 -20.07
CA VAL A 566 -41.93 18.32 -20.22
C VAL A 566 -42.78 19.22 -19.34
N THR A 567 -43.99 19.51 -19.80
CA THR A 567 -45.07 20.09 -18.99
C THR A 567 -45.61 19.05 -18.00
N GLU A 568 -46.36 19.49 -16.98
CA GLU A 568 -46.99 18.55 -16.04
C GLU A 568 -48.00 17.62 -16.72
N GLU A 569 -48.74 18.12 -17.73
CA GLU A 569 -49.67 17.31 -18.52
C GLU A 569 -48.95 16.20 -19.30
N GLU A 570 -47.89 16.56 -20.03
CA GLU A 570 -47.05 15.59 -20.75
C GLU A 570 -46.41 14.58 -19.78
N GLY A 571 -45.93 15.06 -18.62
CA GLY A 571 -45.32 14.23 -17.59
C GLY A 571 -46.30 13.22 -16.99
N LEU A 572 -47.54 13.62 -16.71
CA LEU A 572 -48.60 12.71 -16.23
C LEU A 572 -48.96 11.68 -17.30
N ALA A 573 -49.07 12.08 -18.57
CA ALA A 573 -49.36 11.16 -19.67
C ALA A 573 -48.25 10.12 -19.88
N ILE A 574 -46.98 10.53 -19.75
CA ILE A 574 -45.83 9.61 -19.79
C ILE A 574 -45.86 8.66 -18.58
N SER A 575 -46.11 9.20 -17.39
CA SER A 575 -46.19 8.41 -16.15
C SER A 575 -47.25 7.33 -16.25
N GLU A 576 -48.44 7.66 -16.75
CA GLU A 576 -49.53 6.70 -16.93
C GLU A 576 -49.13 5.54 -17.86
N VAL A 577 -48.47 5.83 -18.99
CA VAL A 577 -47.98 4.79 -19.93
C VAL A 577 -46.99 3.85 -19.26
N VAL A 578 -46.03 4.38 -18.51
CA VAL A 578 -44.98 3.57 -17.86
C VAL A 578 -45.56 2.70 -16.75
N HIS A 579 -46.48 3.24 -15.94
CA HIS A 579 -47.11 2.50 -14.83
C HIS A 579 -48.11 1.45 -15.30
N LYS A 580 -48.76 1.63 -16.46
CA LYS A 580 -49.65 0.64 -17.08
C LYS A 580 -48.93 -0.43 -17.91
N ALA A 581 -47.61 -0.36 -18.03
CA ALA A 581 -46.84 -1.34 -18.79
C ALA A 581 -47.00 -2.75 -18.20
N THR A 582 -47.27 -3.72 -19.06
CA THR A 582 -47.40 -5.13 -18.65
C THR A 582 -46.09 -5.62 -18.03
N PRO A 583 -46.13 -6.26 -16.84
CA PRO A 583 -44.94 -6.84 -16.23
C PRO A 583 -44.27 -7.85 -17.17
N ARG A 584 -42.97 -7.69 -17.39
CA ARG A 584 -42.12 -8.64 -18.10
C ARG A 584 -41.66 -9.74 -17.14
N THR A 585 -41.42 -10.95 -17.67
CA THR A 585 -40.76 -12.01 -16.92
C THR A 585 -39.30 -11.64 -16.69
N VAL A 586 -38.99 -11.05 -15.55
CA VAL A 586 -37.62 -10.79 -15.13
C VAL A 586 -37.11 -12.05 -14.44
N LYS A 587 -36.10 -12.70 -15.01
CA LYS A 587 -35.31 -13.69 -14.27
C LYS A 587 -34.54 -12.93 -13.19
N THR A 588 -35.14 -12.73 -12.02
CA THR A 588 -34.46 -12.17 -10.84
C THR A 588 -33.50 -13.22 -10.28
N ASN A 589 -32.37 -13.44 -10.97
CA ASN A 589 -31.30 -14.33 -10.50
C ASN A 589 -30.48 -13.71 -9.35
N SER A 590 -30.77 -12.47 -8.93
CA SER A 590 -30.07 -11.77 -7.85
C SER A 590 -31.01 -11.43 -6.68
N GLN A 591 -31.63 -12.45 -6.08
CA GLN A 591 -31.92 -12.28 -4.66
C GLN A 591 -30.58 -12.11 -3.97
N ILE A 592 -30.37 -10.95 -3.31
CA ILE A 592 -29.22 -10.75 -2.43
C ILE A 592 -29.20 -11.97 -1.49
N LYS A 593 -28.17 -12.82 -1.58
CA LYS A 593 -28.06 -14.01 -0.73
C LYS A 593 -28.14 -13.52 0.71
N ALA A 594 -29.19 -13.90 1.45
CA ALA A 594 -29.45 -13.42 2.80
C ALA A 594 -28.29 -13.70 3.79
N THR A 595 -27.37 -14.58 3.40
CA THR A 595 -26.24 -15.06 4.20
C THR A 595 -24.88 -14.51 3.77
N ALA A 596 -24.74 -13.86 2.61
CA ALA A 596 -23.44 -13.36 2.11
C ALA A 596 -23.47 -11.86 1.82
N GLY A 597 -22.38 -11.15 2.14
CA GLY A 597 -22.22 -9.74 1.81
C GLY A 597 -22.11 -9.51 0.30
N SER A 598 -22.65 -8.41 -0.19
CA SER A 598 -22.51 -7.98 -1.60
C SER A 598 -22.06 -6.54 -1.69
N ASP A 599 -21.17 -6.23 -2.63
CA ASP A 599 -20.74 -4.84 -2.86
C ASP A 599 -21.95 -3.90 -3.05
N PHE A 600 -21.86 -2.69 -2.50
CA PHE A 600 -22.96 -1.73 -2.48
C PHE A 600 -23.51 -1.42 -3.88
N PHE A 601 -22.64 -1.09 -4.84
CA PHE A 601 -23.09 -0.74 -6.20
C PHE A 601 -23.57 -1.97 -6.97
N ALA A 602 -23.02 -3.16 -6.66
CA ALA A 602 -23.53 -4.41 -7.19
C ALA A 602 -24.96 -4.70 -6.71
N ALA A 603 -25.24 -4.48 -5.43
CA ALA A 603 -26.58 -4.64 -4.86
C ALA A 603 -27.54 -3.57 -5.40
N ALA A 604 -27.11 -2.32 -5.46
CA ALA A 604 -27.92 -1.21 -5.96
C ALA A 604 -28.35 -1.41 -7.41
N ALA A 605 -27.52 -2.02 -8.27
CA ALA A 605 -27.91 -2.40 -9.62
C ALA A 605 -29.15 -3.32 -9.65
N SER A 606 -29.28 -4.21 -8.66
CA SER A 606 -30.47 -5.08 -8.54
C SER A 606 -31.71 -4.28 -8.13
N THR A 607 -31.56 -3.24 -7.31
CA THR A 607 -32.68 -2.36 -6.92
C THR A 607 -33.23 -1.52 -8.08
N LEU A 608 -32.44 -1.35 -9.14
CA LEU A 608 -32.84 -0.65 -10.36
C LEU A 608 -33.40 -1.57 -11.45
N THR A 609 -33.58 -2.86 -11.14
CA THR A 609 -34.19 -3.85 -12.04
C THR A 609 -35.63 -4.10 -11.62
N SER A 610 -36.58 -3.99 -12.54
CA SER A 610 -38.01 -4.14 -12.26
C SER A 610 -38.73 -4.89 -13.37
N ALA A 611 -39.89 -5.49 -13.04
CA ALA A 611 -40.74 -6.18 -13.99
C ALA A 611 -41.35 -5.23 -15.03
N ARG A 612 -41.51 -3.94 -14.70
CA ARG A 612 -41.87 -2.88 -15.64
C ARG A 612 -40.73 -1.87 -15.77
N PRO A 613 -40.70 -1.06 -16.85
CA PRO A 613 -39.76 0.05 -16.93
C PRO A 613 -39.98 1.03 -15.77
N LEU A 614 -38.89 1.57 -15.24
CA LEU A 614 -38.89 2.56 -14.16
C LEU A 614 -38.99 3.98 -14.74
N LEU A 615 -39.84 4.81 -14.14
CA LEU A 615 -39.99 6.21 -14.52
C LEU A 615 -38.94 7.05 -13.79
N VAL A 616 -38.15 7.81 -14.55
CA VAL A 616 -37.05 8.63 -14.03
C VAL A 616 -37.34 10.11 -14.24
N GLY A 617 -37.28 10.93 -13.19
CA GLY A 617 -37.28 12.39 -13.32
C GLY A 617 -35.86 12.94 -13.25
N VAL A 618 -35.47 13.74 -14.24
CA VAL A 618 -34.16 14.39 -14.30
C VAL A 618 -34.27 15.83 -13.82
N PHE A 619 -33.49 16.15 -12.79
CA PHE A 619 -33.43 17.45 -12.14
C PHE A 619 -32.03 18.05 -12.27
N GLN A 620 -31.96 19.38 -12.22
CA GLN A 620 -30.69 20.10 -12.24
C GLN A 620 -30.83 21.39 -11.43
N ASN A 621 -30.25 21.39 -10.23
CA ASN A 621 -30.18 22.54 -9.31
C ASN A 621 -31.54 23.12 -8.89
N GLN A 622 -32.59 22.30 -8.93
CA GLN A 622 -33.89 22.63 -8.35
C GLN A 622 -33.86 22.42 -6.83
N SER A 623 -34.74 23.10 -6.08
CA SER A 623 -34.82 22.89 -4.63
C SER A 623 -35.28 21.47 -4.30
N LEU A 624 -34.86 20.93 -3.14
CA LEU A 624 -35.30 19.62 -2.67
C LEU A 624 -36.84 19.54 -2.57
N GLU A 625 -37.49 20.64 -2.16
CA GLU A 625 -38.95 20.74 -2.11
C GLU A 625 -39.59 20.47 -3.49
N GLU A 626 -39.06 21.08 -4.55
CA GLU A 626 -39.59 20.88 -5.90
C GLU A 626 -39.29 19.46 -6.41
N VAL A 627 -38.12 18.91 -6.10
CA VAL A 627 -37.77 17.52 -6.41
C VAL A 627 -38.79 16.57 -5.78
N LEU A 628 -39.10 16.74 -4.49
CA LEU A 628 -40.07 15.91 -3.76
C LEU A 628 -41.50 16.10 -4.26
N ARG A 629 -41.90 17.35 -4.58
CA ARG A 629 -43.22 17.65 -5.16
C ARG A 629 -43.42 16.91 -6.47
N LEU A 630 -42.45 17.00 -7.40
CA LEU A 630 -42.52 16.38 -8.71
C LEU A 630 -42.34 14.86 -8.65
N GLN A 631 -41.51 14.35 -7.73
CA GLN A 631 -41.42 12.92 -7.43
C GLN A 631 -42.79 12.35 -7.06
N LYS A 632 -43.52 13.03 -6.17
CA LYS A 632 -44.86 12.62 -5.76
C LYS A 632 -45.88 12.79 -6.89
N LEU A 633 -45.88 13.94 -7.59
CA LEU A 633 -46.85 14.25 -8.64
C LEU A 633 -46.84 13.20 -9.76
N PHE A 634 -45.66 12.83 -10.23
CA PHE A 634 -45.52 11.86 -11.33
C PHE A 634 -45.36 10.42 -10.87
N SER A 635 -45.33 10.17 -9.56
CA SER A 635 -44.98 8.86 -8.98
C SER A 635 -43.66 8.33 -9.55
N LEU A 636 -42.62 9.16 -9.53
CA LEU A 636 -41.30 8.76 -10.06
C LEU A 636 -40.74 7.59 -9.25
N ASP A 637 -40.23 6.58 -9.94
CA ASP A 637 -39.55 5.42 -9.34
C ASP A 637 -38.08 5.70 -9.03
N VAL A 638 -37.48 6.65 -9.75
CA VAL A 638 -36.07 7.04 -9.62
C VAL A 638 -35.95 8.55 -9.83
N VAL A 639 -35.12 9.19 -9.02
CA VAL A 639 -34.72 10.59 -9.21
C VAL A 639 -33.29 10.64 -9.75
N GLN A 640 -33.09 11.38 -10.83
CA GLN A 640 -31.77 11.65 -11.38
C GLN A 640 -31.34 13.08 -11.08
N LEU A 641 -30.31 13.25 -10.25
CA LEU A 641 -29.71 14.54 -9.92
C LEU A 641 -28.54 14.83 -10.88
N HIS A 642 -28.71 15.84 -11.72
CA HIS A 642 -27.83 16.09 -12.87
C HIS A 642 -27.06 17.42 -12.77
N GLY A 643 -27.15 18.13 -11.65
CA GLY A 643 -26.42 19.36 -11.35
C GLY A 643 -25.38 19.20 -10.23
N ASP A 644 -25.26 20.24 -9.42
CA ASP A 644 -24.36 20.35 -8.27
C ASP A 644 -25.10 20.09 -6.94
N GLU A 645 -26.21 19.33 -7.00
CA GLU A 645 -27.01 19.04 -5.82
C GLU A 645 -26.20 18.26 -4.76
N PRO A 646 -26.39 18.57 -3.46
CA PRO A 646 -25.74 17.84 -2.38
C PRO A 646 -26.06 16.34 -2.40
N LEU A 647 -25.05 15.49 -2.21
CA LEU A 647 -25.21 14.04 -2.24
C LEU A 647 -26.09 13.52 -1.09
N GLU A 648 -26.11 14.25 0.03
CA GLU A 648 -26.91 13.98 1.23
C GLU A 648 -28.41 13.91 0.93
N TRP A 649 -28.88 14.62 -0.11
CA TRP A 649 -30.30 14.62 -0.49
C TRP A 649 -30.80 13.24 -0.88
N SER A 650 -29.93 12.33 -1.32
CA SER A 650 -30.29 10.93 -1.59
C SER A 650 -30.94 10.22 -0.41
N LYS A 651 -30.63 10.62 0.83
CA LYS A 651 -31.23 10.07 2.05
C LYS A 651 -32.62 10.63 2.34
N LEU A 652 -32.97 11.77 1.74
CA LEU A 652 -34.23 12.48 1.94
C LEU A 652 -35.23 12.19 0.80
N ILE A 653 -34.75 11.75 -0.35
CA ILE A 653 -35.57 11.38 -1.50
C ILE A 653 -36.08 9.94 -1.30
N PRO A 654 -37.40 9.69 -1.33
CA PRO A 654 -37.99 8.40 -0.93
C PRO A 654 -37.83 7.28 -1.98
N VAL A 655 -37.01 7.50 -3.01
CA VAL A 655 -36.76 6.59 -4.12
C VAL A 655 -35.29 6.60 -4.48
N PRO A 656 -34.75 5.53 -5.13
CA PRO A 656 -33.36 5.48 -5.54
C PRO A 656 -32.92 6.72 -6.33
N VAL A 657 -31.72 7.22 -6.00
CA VAL A 657 -31.14 8.38 -6.67
C VAL A 657 -30.00 7.97 -7.59
N VAL A 658 -30.10 8.35 -8.88
CA VAL A 658 -29.00 8.29 -9.84
C VAL A 658 -28.33 9.66 -9.85
N LYS A 659 -27.02 9.73 -9.60
CA LYS A 659 -26.29 11.00 -9.62
C LYS A 659 -25.41 11.08 -10.86
N SER A 660 -25.53 12.17 -11.62
CA SER A 660 -24.64 12.45 -12.75
C SER A 660 -23.28 12.95 -12.26
N PHE A 661 -22.21 12.41 -12.86
CA PHE A 661 -20.83 12.74 -12.61
C PHE A 661 -20.06 12.87 -13.93
N ARG A 662 -19.03 13.72 -13.92
CA ARG A 662 -17.94 13.62 -14.90
C ARG A 662 -17.00 12.47 -14.49
N PRO A 663 -16.31 11.81 -15.43
CA PRO A 663 -15.21 10.92 -15.09
C PRO A 663 -14.22 11.61 -14.15
N GLU A 664 -13.66 10.87 -13.18
CA GLU A 664 -12.75 11.35 -12.14
C GLU A 664 -13.31 12.40 -11.17
N GLN A 665 -14.59 12.76 -11.25
CA GLN A 665 -15.20 13.66 -10.29
C GLN A 665 -15.14 13.08 -8.88
N VAL A 666 -14.79 13.92 -7.92
CA VAL A 666 -14.77 13.55 -6.50
C VAL A 666 -16.12 12.99 -6.06
N ASN A 667 -16.10 12.06 -5.09
CA ASN A 667 -17.27 11.43 -4.50
C ASN A 667 -18.10 10.51 -5.42
N ILE A 668 -17.63 10.19 -6.63
CA ILE A 668 -18.33 9.24 -7.53
C ILE A 668 -18.57 7.86 -6.89
N GLY A 669 -17.64 7.41 -6.04
CA GLY A 669 -17.71 6.14 -5.32
C GLY A 669 -18.34 6.21 -3.93
N SER A 670 -18.98 7.32 -3.54
CA SER A 670 -19.55 7.45 -2.19
C SER A 670 -20.74 6.50 -1.98
N ARG A 671 -20.50 5.37 -1.30
CA ARG A 671 -21.54 4.39 -0.97
C ARG A 671 -22.59 5.01 -0.04
N GLY A 672 -23.86 4.67 -0.26
CA GLY A 672 -24.99 5.17 0.53
C GLY A 672 -25.43 6.60 0.22
N TYR A 673 -24.83 7.25 -0.79
CA TYR A 673 -25.13 8.63 -1.19
C TYR A 673 -25.74 8.74 -2.60
N HIS A 674 -25.80 7.64 -3.34
CA HIS A 674 -26.54 7.45 -4.59
C HIS A 674 -26.60 5.96 -4.89
N ALA A 675 -27.62 5.53 -5.62
CA ALA A 675 -27.78 4.12 -6.00
C ALA A 675 -26.76 3.72 -7.08
N VAL A 676 -26.59 4.55 -8.10
CA VAL A 676 -25.55 4.36 -9.13
C VAL A 676 -25.10 5.72 -9.69
N PRO A 677 -23.80 5.91 -9.95
CA PRO A 677 -23.30 7.04 -10.72
C PRO A 677 -23.61 6.88 -12.22
N LEU A 678 -24.09 7.95 -12.83
CA LEU A 678 -24.22 8.10 -14.28
C LEU A 678 -23.04 8.95 -14.77
N LEU A 679 -22.17 8.38 -15.60
CA LEU A 679 -21.07 9.10 -16.22
C LEU A 679 -21.55 9.80 -17.49
N ASP A 680 -21.50 11.13 -17.51
CA ASP A 680 -21.86 11.95 -18.68
C ASP A 680 -20.72 12.89 -19.07
N SER A 681 -20.76 13.33 -20.33
CA SER A 681 -20.04 14.49 -20.83
C SER A 681 -20.48 15.75 -20.07
N ALA A 682 -19.57 16.70 -19.87
CA ALA A 682 -19.82 17.88 -19.02
C ALA A 682 -21.02 18.76 -19.46
N THR A 683 -21.50 18.60 -20.69
CA THR A 683 -22.57 19.40 -21.29
C THR A 683 -23.75 18.51 -21.70
N GLY A 684 -24.63 18.17 -20.75
CA GLY A 684 -25.80 17.33 -20.99
C GLY A 684 -26.59 17.76 -22.24
N GLY A 685 -26.76 16.84 -23.19
CA GLY A 685 -27.52 17.07 -24.42
C GLY A 685 -26.79 17.77 -25.57
N SER A 686 -25.47 17.99 -25.49
CA SER A 686 -24.62 18.53 -26.57
C SER A 686 -24.31 17.51 -27.68
N GLY A 687 -24.43 16.21 -27.37
CA GLY A 687 -24.01 15.13 -28.28
C GLY A 687 -22.51 14.83 -28.25
N GLU A 688 -21.75 15.49 -27.36
CA GLU A 688 -20.34 15.17 -27.12
C GLU A 688 -20.18 13.76 -26.57
N LYS A 689 -19.16 13.06 -27.05
CA LYS A 689 -18.85 11.70 -26.60
C LYS A 689 -18.09 11.74 -25.28
N LEU A 690 -18.45 10.83 -24.38
CA LEU A 690 -17.71 10.56 -23.16
C LEU A 690 -16.31 10.01 -23.48
N ASP A 691 -15.29 10.49 -22.76
CA ASP A 691 -13.92 9.98 -22.88
C ASP A 691 -13.78 8.63 -22.16
N MET A 692 -13.77 7.55 -22.94
CA MET A 692 -13.73 6.19 -22.41
C MET A 692 -12.41 5.85 -21.69
N SER A 693 -11.32 6.57 -21.96
CA SER A 693 -10.06 6.39 -21.24
C SER A 693 -10.20 6.82 -19.78
N LYS A 694 -10.84 7.98 -19.53
CA LYS A 694 -11.13 8.48 -18.19
C LYS A 694 -12.15 7.62 -17.44
N VAL A 695 -13.13 7.06 -18.15
CA VAL A 695 -14.06 6.08 -17.58
C VAL A 695 -13.29 4.88 -17.06
N ARG A 696 -12.36 4.35 -17.86
CA ARG A 696 -11.51 3.22 -17.45
C ARG A 696 -10.65 3.58 -16.24
N GLU A 697 -9.94 4.72 -16.26
CA GLU A 697 -9.13 5.17 -15.13
C GLU A 697 -9.96 5.34 -13.84
N THR A 698 -11.21 5.82 -13.98
CA THR A 698 -12.14 5.95 -12.85
C THR A 698 -12.52 4.59 -12.26
N LEU A 699 -12.80 3.60 -13.11
CA LEU A 699 -13.15 2.23 -12.68
C LEU A 699 -11.94 1.44 -12.16
N GLU A 700 -10.72 1.75 -12.58
CA GLU A 700 -9.49 1.10 -12.09
C GLU A 700 -9.17 1.48 -10.64
N LYS A 701 -9.50 2.71 -10.23
CA LYS A 701 -9.29 3.23 -8.86
C LYS A 701 -10.16 2.54 -7.80
N ASP A 702 -11.32 2.01 -8.19
CA ASP A 702 -12.28 1.40 -7.27
C ASP A 702 -12.85 0.10 -7.86
N GLN A 703 -12.47 -1.02 -7.27
CA GLN A 703 -12.84 -2.36 -7.74
C GLN A 703 -14.34 -2.67 -7.59
N GLY A 704 -15.04 -1.98 -6.68
CA GLY A 704 -16.49 -2.13 -6.46
C GLY A 704 -17.34 -1.17 -7.29
N LEU A 705 -16.75 -0.12 -7.87
CA LEU A 705 -17.51 0.90 -8.59
C LEU A 705 -18.21 0.30 -9.82
N ARG A 706 -19.51 0.55 -9.93
CA ARG A 706 -20.32 0.24 -11.12
C ARG A 706 -21.03 1.50 -11.57
N VAL A 707 -21.15 1.68 -12.88
CA VAL A 707 -21.61 2.95 -13.46
C VAL A 707 -22.60 2.71 -14.59
N MET A 708 -23.40 3.73 -14.88
CA MET A 708 -24.11 3.87 -16.15
C MET A 708 -23.37 4.85 -17.06
N LEU A 709 -23.48 4.68 -18.38
CA LEU A 709 -22.88 5.59 -19.36
C LEU A 709 -23.93 6.46 -20.05
N ALA A 710 -23.65 7.75 -20.18
CA ALA A 710 -24.37 8.72 -20.98
C ALA A 710 -23.38 9.51 -21.87
N GLY A 711 -23.90 10.46 -22.65
CA GLY A 711 -23.08 11.38 -23.45
C GLY A 711 -22.78 10.85 -24.86
N GLY A 712 -23.47 11.40 -25.87
CA GLY A 712 -23.19 11.13 -27.28
C GLY A 712 -23.50 9.71 -27.77
N LEU A 713 -24.22 8.90 -26.98
CA LEU A 713 -24.59 7.53 -27.34
C LEU A 713 -25.70 7.48 -28.40
N ASN A 714 -25.62 6.50 -29.31
CA ASN A 714 -26.63 6.18 -30.32
C ASN A 714 -26.56 4.70 -30.72
N ALA A 715 -27.46 4.25 -31.61
CA ALA A 715 -27.55 2.84 -31.99
C ALA A 715 -26.25 2.27 -32.60
N ASP A 716 -25.47 3.12 -33.29
CA ASP A 716 -24.24 2.71 -33.98
C ASP A 716 -23.05 2.56 -33.03
N ASN A 717 -23.03 3.31 -31.93
CA ASN A 717 -21.85 3.42 -31.07
C ASN A 717 -21.99 2.78 -29.68
N VAL A 718 -23.20 2.50 -29.20
CA VAL A 718 -23.46 2.09 -27.82
C VAL A 718 -22.70 0.82 -27.42
N VAL A 719 -22.69 -0.19 -28.30
CA VAL A 719 -21.95 -1.44 -28.09
C VAL A 719 -20.43 -1.20 -28.10
N GLY A 720 -19.96 -0.33 -28.99
CA GLY A 720 -18.56 0.05 -29.10
C GLY A 720 -18.05 0.73 -27.82
N ALA A 721 -18.81 1.70 -27.31
CA ALA A 721 -18.48 2.42 -26.08
C ALA A 721 -18.32 1.45 -24.90
N VAL A 722 -19.30 0.57 -24.66
CA VAL A 722 -19.21 -0.41 -23.55
C VAL A 722 -18.00 -1.34 -23.70
N ARG A 723 -17.67 -1.76 -24.93
CA ARG A 723 -16.52 -2.64 -25.21
C ARG A 723 -15.18 -1.94 -25.05
N GLU A 724 -15.09 -0.64 -25.31
CA GLU A 724 -13.85 0.15 -25.24
C GLU A 724 -13.24 0.19 -23.83
N VAL A 725 -14.07 0.05 -22.79
CA VAL A 725 -13.64 -0.06 -21.39
C VAL A 725 -12.87 -1.37 -21.11
N GLY A 726 -12.90 -2.34 -22.03
CA GLY A 726 -12.10 -3.56 -21.96
C GLY A 726 -12.58 -4.55 -20.90
N GLU A 727 -11.66 -5.06 -20.08
CA GLU A 727 -11.94 -6.09 -19.07
C GLU A 727 -12.95 -5.62 -18.01
N LEU A 728 -13.04 -4.31 -17.79
CA LEU A 728 -13.94 -3.66 -16.84
C LEU A 728 -15.35 -3.40 -17.40
N SER A 729 -15.63 -3.75 -18.65
CA SER A 729 -16.97 -3.60 -19.28
C SER A 729 -18.11 -4.22 -18.47
N SER A 730 -17.83 -5.27 -17.68
CA SER A 730 -18.79 -5.88 -16.75
C SER A 730 -19.27 -4.96 -15.61
N ARG A 731 -18.57 -3.86 -15.35
CA ARG A 731 -18.92 -2.81 -14.37
C ARG A 731 -19.80 -1.71 -14.98
N ILE A 732 -19.99 -1.71 -16.29
CA ILE A 732 -21.01 -0.89 -16.95
C ILE A 732 -22.33 -1.63 -16.85
N ILE A 733 -23.22 -1.14 -15.98
CA ILE A 733 -24.50 -1.81 -15.72
C ILE A 733 -25.63 -1.29 -16.60
N GLY A 734 -25.47 -0.10 -17.19
CA GLY A 734 -26.48 0.47 -18.07
C GLY A 734 -25.97 1.61 -18.95
N VAL A 735 -26.81 1.98 -19.92
CA VAL A 735 -26.59 3.06 -20.88
C VAL A 735 -27.80 3.97 -20.96
N ASP A 736 -27.56 5.25 -21.15
CA ASP A 736 -28.56 6.31 -21.24
C ASP A 736 -28.39 7.10 -22.55
N VAL A 737 -29.49 7.26 -23.29
CA VAL A 737 -29.50 8.06 -24.52
C VAL A 737 -30.52 9.19 -24.44
N SER A 738 -30.16 10.34 -25.00
CA SER A 738 -31.09 11.46 -25.20
C SER A 738 -31.06 11.94 -26.66
N SER A 739 -30.10 12.80 -27.04
CA SER A 739 -30.04 13.37 -28.40
C SER A 739 -29.76 12.36 -29.51
N GLY A 740 -29.13 11.21 -29.21
CA GLY A 740 -28.80 10.19 -30.20
C GLY A 740 -30.00 9.42 -30.77
N VAL A 741 -31.20 9.62 -30.21
CA VAL A 741 -32.47 9.09 -30.74
C VAL A 741 -33.39 10.19 -31.26
N GLU A 742 -32.84 11.36 -31.57
CA GLU A 742 -33.60 12.48 -32.14
C GLU A 742 -33.33 12.65 -33.64
N GLU A 743 -34.30 13.24 -34.33
CA GLU A 743 -34.21 13.75 -35.69
C GLU A 743 -34.96 15.08 -35.78
N GLY A 744 -34.35 16.10 -36.38
CA GLY A 744 -34.95 17.44 -36.45
C GLY A 744 -35.27 18.08 -35.07
N GLY A 745 -34.67 17.58 -33.98
CA GLY A 745 -34.95 18.04 -32.62
C GLY A 745 -36.19 17.42 -31.96
N ALA A 746 -36.86 16.47 -32.61
CA ALA A 746 -37.91 15.63 -32.05
C ALA A 746 -37.38 14.20 -31.84
N GLN A 747 -37.98 13.43 -30.93
CA GLN A 747 -37.63 12.02 -30.77
C GLN A 747 -38.09 11.22 -31.99
N ASP A 748 -37.19 10.39 -32.52
CA ASP A 748 -37.47 9.47 -33.61
C ASP A 748 -37.74 8.06 -33.04
N LEU A 749 -38.91 7.51 -33.35
CA LEU A 749 -39.36 6.24 -32.77
C LEU A 749 -38.53 5.04 -33.24
N ASP A 750 -38.07 5.06 -34.49
CA ASP A 750 -37.25 3.99 -35.06
C ASP A 750 -35.83 4.02 -34.49
N LYS A 751 -35.29 5.20 -34.21
CA LYS A 751 -34.01 5.35 -33.51
C LYS A 751 -34.10 4.90 -32.06
N ILE A 752 -35.21 5.14 -31.36
CA ILE A 752 -35.45 4.60 -30.01
C ILE A 752 -35.39 3.07 -30.04
N ILE A 753 -36.14 2.43 -30.96
CA ILE A 753 -36.16 0.97 -31.12
C ILE A 753 -34.76 0.46 -31.45
N SER A 754 -34.07 1.10 -32.41
CA SER A 754 -32.73 0.71 -32.87
C SER A 754 -31.69 0.80 -31.75
N PHE A 755 -31.72 1.86 -30.94
CA PHE A 755 -30.82 2.01 -29.80
C PHE A 755 -31.04 0.91 -28.76
N ILE A 756 -32.30 0.67 -28.38
CA ILE A 756 -32.63 -0.35 -27.38
C ILE A 756 -32.20 -1.73 -27.87
N LYS A 757 -32.51 -2.06 -29.14
CA LYS A 757 -32.10 -3.32 -29.76
C LYS A 757 -30.58 -3.48 -29.78
N ALA A 758 -29.84 -2.44 -30.18
CA ALA A 758 -28.39 -2.45 -30.19
C ALA A 758 -27.80 -2.68 -28.79
N ALA A 759 -28.25 -1.91 -27.79
CA ALA A 759 -27.79 -2.03 -26.41
C ALA A 759 -28.14 -3.40 -25.79
N LYS A 760 -29.35 -3.90 -26.01
CA LYS A 760 -29.80 -5.22 -25.53
C LYS A 760 -29.14 -6.39 -26.26
N SER A 761 -28.65 -6.19 -27.49
CA SER A 761 -27.87 -7.20 -28.22
C SER A 761 -26.43 -7.34 -27.74
N TYR A 762 -25.99 -6.51 -26.78
CA TYR A 762 -24.66 -6.63 -26.21
C TYR A 762 -24.49 -7.97 -25.48
N ASP A 763 -23.79 -8.90 -26.15
CA ASP A 763 -23.39 -10.15 -25.56
C ASP A 763 -22.08 -9.98 -24.76
N LYS A 764 -22.16 -10.24 -23.45
CA LYS A 764 -20.99 -10.29 -22.55
C LYS A 764 -20.02 -11.43 -22.93
N MET A 765 -20.45 -12.44 -23.70
CA MET A 765 -19.68 -13.64 -24.04
C MET A 765 -18.62 -13.48 -25.14
N ALA A 766 -18.37 -12.27 -25.67
CA ALA A 766 -17.21 -12.06 -26.56
C ALA A 766 -15.82 -12.25 -25.87
N LYS A 767 -15.77 -12.76 -24.64
CA LYS A 767 -14.58 -13.25 -23.95
C LYS A 767 -14.18 -14.67 -24.43
N LYS A 768 -13.74 -14.76 -25.69
CA LYS A 768 -12.76 -15.78 -26.10
C LYS A 768 -11.80 -15.33 -27.22
N SER A 769 -11.82 -14.04 -27.59
CA SER A 769 -10.94 -13.49 -28.62
C SER A 769 -10.21 -12.22 -28.19
N ALA A 770 -10.07 -11.97 -26.88
CA ALA A 770 -9.03 -11.08 -26.42
C ALA A 770 -7.74 -11.91 -26.35
N VAL A 771 -6.89 -11.79 -27.37
CA VAL A 771 -5.48 -12.20 -27.26
C VAL A 771 -4.98 -11.59 -25.94
N PRO A 772 -4.39 -12.37 -25.01
CA PRO A 772 -3.87 -11.80 -23.78
C PRO A 772 -2.92 -10.66 -24.15
N PRO A 773 -2.90 -9.55 -23.38
CA PRO A 773 -1.86 -8.54 -23.59
C PRO A 773 -0.50 -9.26 -23.55
N ALA A 774 0.41 -8.84 -24.44
CA ALA A 774 1.54 -9.68 -24.84
C ALA A 774 2.47 -10.05 -23.65
N ASP A 775 2.50 -9.21 -22.62
CA ASP A 775 3.11 -9.42 -21.31
C ASP A 775 2.56 -10.65 -20.55
N LYS A 776 1.26 -10.93 -20.64
CA LYS A 776 0.63 -12.10 -20.00
C LYS A 776 0.80 -13.42 -20.77
N ILE A 777 1.21 -13.39 -22.04
CA ILE A 777 1.47 -14.60 -22.84
C ILE A 777 2.76 -15.31 -22.39
N PHE A 778 3.77 -14.53 -21.96
CA PHE A 778 5.11 -15.01 -21.66
C PHE A 778 5.46 -15.03 -20.16
N ALA A 779 4.55 -14.58 -19.29
CA ALA A 779 4.78 -14.52 -17.84
C ALA A 779 5.16 -15.90 -17.26
N GLY A 780 6.40 -16.02 -16.78
CA GLY A 780 6.94 -17.23 -16.13
C GLY A 780 7.26 -18.40 -17.08
N LYS A 781 7.34 -18.19 -18.40
CA LYS A 781 7.58 -19.27 -19.38
C LYS A 781 8.80 -18.99 -20.26
N VAL A 782 9.65 -20.01 -20.43
CA VAL A 782 10.77 -20.03 -21.38
C VAL A 782 10.33 -20.79 -22.62
N PHE A 783 10.50 -20.20 -23.81
CA PHE A 783 10.07 -20.80 -25.07
C PHE A 783 11.28 -21.21 -25.91
N VAL A 784 11.33 -22.49 -26.27
CA VAL A 784 12.35 -23.07 -27.12
C VAL A 784 11.82 -23.21 -28.54
N LEU A 785 12.54 -22.65 -29.52
CA LEU A 785 12.19 -22.72 -30.93
C LEU A 785 13.29 -23.45 -31.70
N GLN A 786 12.88 -24.44 -32.48
CA GLN A 786 13.74 -25.32 -33.26
C GLN A 786 13.44 -25.14 -34.75
N GLY A 787 14.42 -24.71 -35.54
CA GLY A 787 14.27 -24.49 -36.99
C GLY A 787 15.44 -23.74 -37.63
N ASP A 788 15.68 -23.91 -38.93
CA ASP A 788 16.84 -23.35 -39.65
C ASP A 788 16.61 -21.87 -40.02
N PHE A 789 16.95 -20.95 -39.11
CA PHE A 789 16.77 -19.51 -39.28
C PHE A 789 18.06 -18.82 -39.77
N GLY A 790 18.37 -18.98 -41.07
CA GLY A 790 19.59 -18.47 -41.71
C GLY A 790 19.60 -16.99 -42.17
N ARG A 791 20.78 -16.37 -42.04
CA ARG A 791 21.39 -15.20 -42.76
C ARG A 791 20.68 -13.83 -42.93
N TYR A 792 19.47 -13.56 -42.43
CA TYR A 792 18.89 -12.19 -42.43
C TYR A 792 18.54 -11.68 -41.03
N PRO A 793 19.32 -10.73 -40.43
CA PRO A 793 19.24 -10.43 -39.00
C PRO A 793 18.03 -9.61 -38.52
N ARG A 794 17.11 -9.18 -39.38
CA ARG A 794 16.09 -8.18 -38.98
C ARG A 794 14.63 -8.62 -39.12
N THR A 795 14.38 -9.91 -39.35
CA THR A 795 13.02 -10.46 -39.54
C THR A 795 12.67 -11.63 -38.60
N HIS A 796 13.44 -11.88 -37.53
CA HIS A 796 13.25 -13.02 -36.61
C HIS A 796 12.20 -12.77 -35.50
N LEU A 797 11.78 -11.50 -35.28
CA LEU A 797 10.92 -11.10 -34.15
C LEU A 797 9.41 -11.25 -34.38
N ASN A 798 8.94 -11.20 -35.62
CA ASN A 798 7.53 -11.46 -35.96
C ASN A 798 7.24 -12.96 -36.12
N ILE A 799 8.28 -13.79 -36.19
CA ILE A 799 8.20 -15.18 -36.64
C ILE A 799 7.73 -16.14 -35.55
N ALA A 800 8.10 -15.97 -34.27
CA ALA A 800 7.46 -16.76 -33.22
C ALA A 800 5.95 -16.48 -33.12
N ARG A 801 5.56 -15.22 -33.37
CA ARG A 801 4.18 -14.72 -33.20
C ARG A 801 3.16 -15.33 -34.16
N LEU A 802 3.63 -15.99 -35.21
CA LEU A 802 2.80 -16.64 -36.21
C LEU A 802 2.83 -18.18 -36.08
N ILE A 803 3.95 -18.77 -35.64
CA ILE A 803 4.17 -20.22 -35.58
C ILE A 803 3.07 -20.93 -34.77
N ALA A 804 2.55 -20.30 -33.72
CA ALA A 804 1.44 -20.87 -32.96
C ALA A 804 0.06 -20.71 -33.61
N ARG A 805 -0.19 -19.70 -34.46
CA ARG A 805 -1.52 -19.50 -35.08
C ARG A 805 -1.91 -20.63 -36.05
N HIS A 806 -0.98 -21.49 -36.46
CA HIS A 806 -1.17 -22.49 -37.52
C HIS A 806 -0.56 -23.89 -37.21
N GLY A 807 -0.34 -24.25 -35.93
CA GLY A 807 -0.01 -25.63 -35.53
C GLY A 807 1.47 -25.99 -35.36
N GLY A 808 2.37 -25.03 -35.16
CA GLY A 808 3.76 -25.30 -34.78
C GLY A 808 3.91 -25.74 -33.31
N CYS A 809 4.92 -26.56 -33.01
CA CYS A 809 5.15 -27.14 -31.66
C CYS A 809 6.07 -26.25 -30.80
N VAL A 810 5.73 -26.08 -29.53
CA VAL A 810 6.50 -25.39 -28.49
C VAL A 810 7.04 -26.43 -27.52
N ASP A 811 8.32 -26.36 -27.19
CA ASP A 811 8.97 -27.24 -26.20
C ASP A 811 9.60 -26.40 -25.07
N SER A 812 9.74 -26.99 -23.89
CA SER A 812 10.47 -26.44 -22.75
C SER A 812 11.93 -26.92 -22.70
N THR A 813 12.29 -27.90 -23.53
CA THR A 813 13.58 -28.57 -23.49
C THR A 813 14.53 -28.03 -24.56
N VAL A 814 15.66 -27.46 -24.13
CA VAL A 814 16.72 -27.04 -25.06
C VAL A 814 17.48 -28.27 -25.56
N THR A 815 17.55 -28.45 -26.87
CA THR A 815 18.28 -29.54 -27.54
C THR A 815 19.38 -28.96 -28.44
N ASP A 816 20.27 -29.80 -28.94
CA ASP A 816 21.30 -29.46 -29.93
C ASP A 816 20.74 -28.86 -31.23
N ARG A 817 19.45 -29.09 -31.51
CA ARG A 817 18.72 -28.55 -32.67
C ARG A 817 18.03 -27.23 -32.38
N THR A 818 18.00 -26.77 -31.12
CA THR A 818 17.42 -25.47 -30.75
C THR A 818 18.22 -24.34 -31.37
N THR A 819 17.54 -23.47 -32.10
CA THR A 819 18.17 -22.33 -32.78
C THR A 819 17.83 -20.98 -32.13
N LEU A 820 16.68 -20.87 -31.44
CA LEU A 820 16.26 -19.64 -30.77
C LEU A 820 15.59 -19.93 -29.41
N LEU A 821 15.99 -19.19 -28.37
CA LEU A 821 15.40 -19.22 -27.03
C LEU A 821 14.82 -17.83 -26.70
N VAL A 822 13.55 -17.78 -26.30
CA VAL A 822 12.87 -16.53 -25.88
C VAL A 822 12.53 -16.60 -24.40
N THR A 823 12.96 -15.60 -23.63
CA THR A 823 12.77 -15.51 -22.17
C THR A 823 12.65 -14.05 -21.70
N THR A 824 12.09 -13.84 -20.49
CA THR A 824 12.12 -12.54 -19.81
C THR A 824 13.50 -12.26 -19.18
N ILE A 825 13.76 -11.01 -18.81
CA ILE A 825 15.02 -10.62 -18.13
C ILE A 825 15.11 -11.30 -16.76
N ASP A 826 14.05 -11.25 -15.97
CA ASP A 826 14.01 -11.90 -14.66
C ASP A 826 14.32 -13.40 -14.75
N GLU A 827 13.73 -14.13 -15.69
CA GLU A 827 14.02 -15.56 -15.87
C GLU A 827 15.42 -15.80 -16.43
N PHE A 828 15.94 -14.93 -17.29
CA PHE A 828 17.34 -15.03 -17.72
C PHE A 828 18.31 -14.88 -16.54
N HIS A 829 18.01 -13.99 -15.59
CA HIS A 829 18.82 -13.76 -14.40
C HIS A 829 18.75 -14.91 -13.39
N LYS A 830 17.57 -15.54 -13.24
CA LYS A 830 17.39 -16.71 -12.38
C LYS A 830 18.11 -17.97 -12.88
N ARG A 831 18.58 -17.98 -14.13
CA ARG A 831 19.29 -19.10 -14.78
C ARG A 831 18.64 -20.47 -14.54
N PRO A 832 17.37 -20.66 -14.93
CA PRO A 832 16.76 -21.98 -14.91
C PRO A 832 17.51 -22.94 -15.88
N PRO A 833 17.39 -24.27 -15.70
CA PRO A 833 18.16 -25.26 -16.44
C PRO A 833 18.14 -25.09 -17.97
N ALA A 834 17.02 -24.61 -18.54
CA ALA A 834 16.91 -24.33 -19.97
C ALA A 834 17.83 -23.18 -20.43
N VAL A 835 17.94 -22.12 -19.65
CA VAL A 835 18.81 -20.97 -19.94
C VAL A 835 20.29 -21.36 -19.78
N GLU A 836 20.64 -22.11 -18.73
CA GLU A 836 22.01 -22.61 -18.56
C GLU A 836 22.42 -23.54 -19.70
N LYS A 837 21.54 -24.45 -20.11
CA LYS A 837 21.78 -25.34 -21.24
C LYS A 837 21.98 -24.58 -22.55
N ALA A 838 21.16 -23.55 -22.82
CA ALA A 838 21.33 -22.69 -23.98
C ALA A 838 22.64 -21.90 -23.96
N ILE A 839 23.06 -21.40 -22.79
CA ILE A 839 24.35 -20.72 -22.62
C ILE A 839 25.50 -21.69 -22.90
N SER A 840 25.41 -22.93 -22.40
CA SER A 840 26.45 -23.96 -22.60
C SER A 840 26.65 -24.33 -24.07
N MET A 841 25.60 -24.23 -24.90
CA MET A 841 25.67 -24.43 -26.35
C MET A 841 26.25 -23.25 -27.15
N GLY A 842 26.42 -22.09 -26.51
CA GLY A 842 26.99 -20.87 -27.09
C GLY A 842 26.05 -20.12 -28.06
N LYS A 843 26.27 -18.79 -28.18
CA LYS A 843 25.47 -17.88 -29.04
C LYS A 843 25.43 -18.25 -30.52
N ALA A 844 26.36 -19.08 -30.99
CA ALA A 844 26.44 -19.52 -32.37
C ALA A 844 25.43 -20.61 -32.71
N ARG A 845 25.00 -21.42 -31.74
CA ARG A 845 24.06 -22.53 -31.94
C ARG A 845 22.67 -22.21 -31.43
N CYS A 846 22.57 -21.56 -30.26
CA CYS A 846 21.31 -21.09 -29.71
C CYS A 846 21.40 -19.57 -29.49
N ARG A 847 20.54 -18.80 -30.18
CA ARG A 847 20.43 -17.36 -29.94
C ARG A 847 19.42 -17.08 -28.85
N ILE A 848 19.82 -16.28 -27.87
CA ILE A 848 18.97 -15.86 -26.75
C ILE A 848 18.45 -14.46 -27.04
N VAL A 849 17.12 -14.30 -27.03
CA VAL A 849 16.45 -13.00 -27.25
C VAL A 849 15.61 -12.66 -26.03
N GLN A 850 15.86 -11.48 -25.47
CA GLN A 850 15.11 -10.93 -24.33
C GLN A 850 13.82 -10.27 -24.82
N TRP A 851 12.74 -10.42 -24.04
CA TRP A 851 11.41 -9.91 -24.38
C TRP A 851 11.36 -8.40 -24.67
N GLU A 852 12.02 -7.57 -23.88
CA GLU A 852 11.95 -6.11 -24.00
C GLU A 852 12.41 -5.61 -25.37
N TYR A 853 13.42 -6.26 -25.96
CA TYR A 853 13.86 -6.00 -27.34
C TYR A 853 12.81 -6.32 -28.40
N VAL A 854 11.88 -7.24 -28.10
CA VAL A 854 10.75 -7.58 -28.95
C VAL A 854 9.69 -6.48 -28.91
N GLU A 855 9.40 -5.95 -27.73
CA GLU A 855 8.36 -4.94 -27.53
C GLU A 855 8.65 -3.63 -28.27
N ASP A 856 9.90 -3.13 -28.17
CA ASP A 856 10.38 -1.91 -28.82
C ASP A 856 10.39 -1.97 -30.35
N SER A 857 10.48 -3.18 -30.91
CA SER A 857 10.50 -3.38 -32.36
C SER A 857 9.11 -3.38 -33.01
N ILE A 858 8.05 -3.41 -32.20
CA ILE A 858 6.69 -3.70 -32.68
C ILE A 858 5.71 -2.55 -32.44
N PHE A 859 5.92 -1.68 -31.45
CA PHE A 859 4.99 -0.60 -31.16
C PHE A 859 5.73 0.73 -30.95
N THR A 860 5.18 1.82 -31.48
CA THR A 860 5.47 3.17 -30.97
C THR A 860 4.18 3.83 -30.51
N LYS A 861 4.32 4.86 -29.65
CA LYS A 861 3.33 5.50 -28.75
C LYS A 861 1.90 5.79 -29.25
N ASN A 862 1.58 5.62 -30.54
CA ASN A 862 0.28 5.97 -31.10
C ASN A 862 -0.44 4.81 -31.85
N GLY A 863 -0.09 3.54 -31.57
CA GLY A 863 -1.01 2.40 -31.79
C GLY A 863 -1.45 2.06 -33.22
N LYS A 864 -0.77 2.51 -34.28
CA LYS A 864 -1.06 2.07 -35.67
C LYS A 864 0.07 1.19 -36.25
N PRO A 865 -0.26 0.06 -36.92
CA PRO A 865 0.75 -0.80 -37.53
C PRO A 865 1.36 -0.15 -38.78
N ARG A 866 2.69 -0.21 -38.94
CA ARG A 866 3.35 0.17 -40.19
C ARG A 866 4.30 -0.92 -40.68
N VAL A 867 4.16 -1.19 -41.97
CA VAL A 867 5.04 -2.02 -42.81
C VAL A 867 6.48 -1.50 -42.72
N ILE A 868 7.42 -2.41 -42.50
CA ILE A 868 8.86 -2.17 -42.66
C ILE A 868 9.14 -2.08 -44.16
N SER A 869 9.17 -0.88 -44.73
CA SER A 869 9.75 -0.65 -46.06
C SER A 869 11.25 -0.41 -45.92
N ALA A 870 12.05 -1.35 -46.39
CA ALA A 870 13.47 -1.17 -46.60
C ALA A 870 13.71 -0.30 -47.85
N ASN A 871 14.54 0.75 -47.73
CA ASN A 871 15.72 1.04 -48.56
C ASN A 871 16.00 2.55 -48.72
N PHE A 872 17.17 2.94 -48.20
CA PHE A 872 17.80 4.26 -48.30
C PHE A 872 18.10 4.71 -49.76
N HIS A 873 18.01 3.81 -50.74
CA HIS A 873 18.25 4.10 -52.16
C HIS A 873 17.03 4.65 -52.93
N GLU A 874 15.79 4.36 -52.52
CA GLU A 874 14.59 4.92 -53.18
C GLU A 874 14.26 6.34 -52.70
N ILE A 875 14.62 6.69 -51.46
CA ILE A 875 14.48 8.05 -50.91
C ILE A 875 15.44 9.02 -51.62
N GLN A 876 16.65 8.58 -51.97
CA GLN A 876 17.56 9.41 -52.79
C GLN A 876 17.02 9.68 -54.19
N SER A 877 16.32 8.73 -54.81
CA SER A 877 15.71 8.85 -56.14
C SER A 877 14.53 9.83 -56.16
N VAL A 878 13.66 9.78 -55.15
CA VAL A 878 12.49 10.67 -55.03
C VAL A 878 12.89 12.08 -54.59
N LEU A 879 13.87 12.23 -53.69
CA LEU A 879 14.32 13.55 -53.23
C LEU A 879 15.23 14.27 -54.24
N LYS A 880 15.90 13.56 -55.15
CA LYS A 880 16.55 14.16 -56.34
C LYS A 880 15.53 14.73 -57.33
N ARG A 881 14.34 14.12 -57.44
CA ARG A 881 13.27 14.52 -58.36
C ARG A 881 12.46 15.75 -57.91
N GLN A 882 12.61 16.19 -56.66
CA GLN A 882 11.80 17.30 -56.11
C GLN A 882 12.61 18.54 -55.68
N ASN A 883 13.91 18.60 -55.98
CA ASN A 883 14.79 19.78 -55.83
C ASN A 883 14.76 20.53 -54.47
N ARG A 884 14.48 19.83 -53.35
CA ARG A 884 14.34 20.44 -52.01
C ARG A 884 15.34 19.91 -50.96
N LEU A 885 16.55 19.55 -51.40
CA LEU A 885 17.58 18.94 -50.56
C LEU A 885 18.16 19.88 -49.48
N SER A 886 18.01 21.20 -49.60
CA SER A 886 18.56 22.20 -48.68
C SER A 886 17.77 22.35 -47.38
N GLU A 887 16.44 22.23 -47.41
CA GLU A 887 15.58 22.38 -46.22
C GLU A 887 15.71 21.19 -45.25
N ALA A 888 15.84 19.97 -45.76
CA ALA A 888 15.99 18.77 -44.93
C ALA A 888 17.33 18.74 -44.17
N LYS A 889 18.41 19.29 -44.76
CA LYS A 889 19.72 19.38 -44.10
C LYS A 889 19.74 20.38 -42.95
N ALA A 890 18.97 21.47 -43.02
CA ALA A 890 18.91 22.48 -41.96
C ALA A 890 18.17 21.97 -40.70
N ILE A 891 17.11 21.18 -40.89
CA ILE A 891 16.32 20.60 -39.79
C ILE A 891 17.11 19.51 -39.04
N TYR A 892 17.86 18.68 -39.77
CA TYR A 892 18.64 17.58 -39.18
C TYR A 892 19.87 18.10 -38.40
N LYS A 893 20.51 19.18 -38.88
CA LYS A 893 21.69 19.75 -38.23
C LYS A 893 21.36 20.46 -36.91
N LYS A 894 20.14 20.99 -36.75
CA LYS A 894 19.71 21.66 -35.50
C LYS A 894 19.43 20.66 -34.37
N LYS A 895 18.83 19.50 -34.67
CA LYS A 895 18.52 18.46 -33.65
C LYS A 895 19.72 17.61 -33.21
N PHE A 896 20.75 17.45 -34.05
CA PHE A 896 21.92 16.62 -33.72
C PHE A 896 22.94 17.33 -32.81
N ILE A 897 22.98 18.67 -32.84
CA ILE A 897 23.93 19.47 -32.03
C ILE A 897 23.44 19.61 -30.57
N GLU A 898 22.13 19.65 -30.32
CA GLU A 898 21.58 19.71 -28.95
C GLU A 898 21.72 18.38 -28.19
N GLY A 899 21.68 17.23 -28.88
CA GLY A 899 21.87 15.91 -28.25
C GLY A 899 23.33 15.54 -27.97
N ALA A 900 24.27 15.93 -28.85
CA ALA A 900 25.67 15.50 -28.78
C ALA A 900 26.52 16.20 -27.69
N ASN A 901 26.04 17.30 -27.11
CA ASN A 901 26.71 18.00 -26.00
C ASN A 901 26.34 17.46 -24.61
N SER A 902 25.35 16.57 -24.50
CA SER A 902 24.89 16.03 -23.19
C SER A 902 25.50 14.67 -22.80
N MET A 903 26.35 14.06 -23.64
CA MET A 903 26.89 12.70 -23.40
C MET A 903 28.42 12.55 -23.56
N LYS A 904 29.19 13.64 -23.57
CA LYS A 904 30.67 13.57 -23.51
C LYS A 904 31.15 13.73 -22.07
N GLY A 905 31.17 12.64 -21.31
CA GLY A 905 31.69 12.71 -19.94
C GLY A 905 31.96 11.39 -19.22
N LEU A 906 31.62 10.22 -19.78
CA LEU A 906 31.87 8.93 -19.13
C LEU A 906 32.31 7.89 -20.17
N ALA A 907 33.61 7.81 -20.40
CA ALA A 907 34.28 6.64 -20.92
C ALA A 907 35.58 6.50 -20.14
N ASP A 908 35.65 5.51 -19.25
CA ASP A 908 36.91 4.98 -18.74
C ASP A 908 37.14 3.56 -19.31
N PRO A 909 38.41 3.11 -19.43
CA PRO A 909 38.88 2.15 -20.41
C PRO A 909 39.04 0.74 -19.82
N VAL A 910 39.74 -0.10 -20.61
CA VAL A 910 40.33 -1.40 -20.28
C VAL A 910 39.48 -2.63 -20.63
N ILE A 911 39.60 -3.06 -21.89
CA ILE A 911 39.87 -4.47 -22.19
C ILE A 911 41.12 -4.50 -23.07
N LYS A 912 42.24 -4.96 -22.50
CA LYS A 912 43.44 -5.37 -23.23
C LYS A 912 43.10 -6.61 -24.05
N ILE A 913 43.38 -6.57 -25.36
CA ILE A 913 43.61 -7.76 -26.16
C ILE A 913 45.05 -7.71 -26.66
N MET A 914 45.71 -8.85 -26.46
CA MET A 914 47.11 -9.15 -26.75
C MET A 914 47.47 -9.01 -28.23
N GLU A 915 48.76 -8.72 -28.39
CA GLU A 915 49.53 -8.56 -29.61
C GLU A 915 49.44 -9.76 -30.57
N PHE A 916 49.43 -9.44 -31.87
CA PHE A 916 50.06 -10.26 -32.90
C PHE A 916 51.21 -9.44 -33.49
N GLN A 917 52.45 -9.86 -33.22
CA GLN A 917 53.65 -9.38 -33.90
C GLN A 917 53.78 -10.05 -35.27
N GLY A 918 54.18 -9.27 -36.27
CA GLY A 918 54.44 -9.72 -37.65
C GLY A 918 55.19 -8.65 -38.44
N ASP A 919 56.51 -8.79 -38.45
CA ASP A 919 57.59 -7.87 -38.81
C ASP A 919 57.71 -7.47 -40.32
N ARG A 920 58.20 -6.24 -40.57
CA ARG A 920 59.13 -5.78 -41.66
C ARG A 920 58.64 -5.49 -43.12
N PRO A 921 59.44 -4.81 -44.00
CA PRO A 921 60.01 -3.45 -43.90
C PRO A 921 60.14 -2.69 -45.29
N ARG A 922 60.58 -1.41 -45.29
CA ARG A 922 61.18 -0.60 -46.41
C ARG A 922 60.33 -0.41 -47.70
N GLY A 923 60.15 0.76 -48.32
CA GLY A 923 60.67 2.11 -48.20
C GLY A 923 60.47 2.86 -49.54
N ARG A 924 60.47 4.21 -49.50
CA ARG A 924 60.69 5.19 -50.60
C ARG A 924 59.60 5.30 -51.70
N SER A 925 59.20 6.47 -52.22
CA SER A 925 59.78 7.82 -52.16
C SER A 925 58.85 8.87 -52.84
N THR A 926 58.91 10.12 -52.35
CA THR A 926 58.88 11.44 -53.07
C THR A 926 57.60 11.87 -53.83
N ILE A 927 57.14 13.13 -53.94
CA ILE A 927 57.67 14.50 -53.69
C ILE A 927 56.48 15.51 -53.76
N ILE A 928 56.43 16.51 -52.84
CA ILE A 928 56.15 17.99 -52.93
C ILE A 928 54.93 18.45 -53.78
N THR A 929 53.99 19.36 -53.38
CA THR A 929 54.13 20.79 -52.98
C THR A 929 52.85 21.45 -52.40
N ASN A 930 53.06 22.24 -51.32
CA ASN A 930 52.62 23.63 -51.00
C ASN A 930 51.13 24.06 -51.03
N ARG A 931 50.57 24.55 -49.91
CA ARG A 931 50.50 25.95 -49.34
C ARG A 931 49.11 26.56 -49.64
N ASP A 932 48.42 27.29 -48.78
CA ASP A 932 48.70 27.94 -47.49
C ASP A 932 47.64 27.59 -46.43
#